data_AF-A0A524ALM1-F1
#
_entry.id   AF-A0A524ALM1-F1
#
_cell.length_a   1.000
_cell.length_b   1.000
_cell.length_c   1.000
_cell.angle_alpha   90.00
_cell.angle_beta   90.00
_cell.angle_gamma   90.00
#
_symmetry.space_group_name_H-M   'P 1'
#
loop_
_entity.id
_entity.type
_entity.pdbx_description
1 polymer ?
#
loop_
_entity_poly.entity_id
_entity_poly.type
_entity_poly.pdbx_seq_one_letter_code
_entity_poly.pdbx_strand_id
1 'polypeptide(L)'
;MHEQQERVTRLQAGDILLPLRGFGKACVIPREFEGAVCHRDFAIVRPNEDIDPLYLLSFILSSEFQEQLRFIARGGLVSTIDLKDLEELLVIVPPLATQRRIALAFAESQGELGPGFIESVEHWLDLIQGDETVERQWISSSLLSSLFSDWDRMHTLDDWLRLKSEHVRDLRNSVAHGRSPFSSDAIDVSIIALGDLNHAIVQARRDLISLVDAAQRIEQELIEFREHIRRVDHPFLRSRLSSLANKLTELLQAESAPLPILLHLEQAMLPVGVPVLLNLSVTNESDEALDALEITPLLSSGQFIDEPVWRLGWLFPGETFSWGARVRFDKPEVVHIECTISYTRADGSPLQRTTRLTVEAVPAAQVPFAPIQPNPYITGGAVDTPEMFFGRQDVLDFLSTNLIGKHQSNVIILQGNRRTGKSSILKQVVNRDLFAPHVPVYVDCQGLGVLTDQRFFYKLAREIWKTLARRSDVDTPPQIKRADLSEDDPFYDFREVLDRLVSVIPGRRVILLIDEFELIDSAIQKGELNPIVLENLRHLFQHRHDLAVVLTGSYRLTRLSQEYWSILFGLGLKREIGFLDEHAVRQLITQPLEDIVTYSDEAVNRIIQLTACHPYFVQMVCFNVVNVLNEQKTTYVTQSDVEVAAQETLTSADGHMRFMFKSARSNAWQAVLVYMASRLLQPEALPGHEIEQFVERHRLPVSRIELEQALRELADRDIVRIQGTMGQRRYGFKIDLVRQWIRRNYDLQSAIALAQSASYIREG
;
A
#
# COMPACT_ATOMS: atom_id res chain seq x y z
N MET A 1 -46.36 -69.45 34.31
CA MET A 1 -47.30 -68.62 33.55
C MET A 1 -47.96 -67.68 34.53
N HIS A 2 -47.54 -66.42 34.58
CA HIS A 2 -48.14 -65.44 35.49
C HIS A 2 -48.67 -64.26 34.68
N GLU A 3 -49.98 -64.03 34.84
CA GLU A 3 -50.70 -62.82 34.45
C GLU A 3 -49.98 -61.59 35.01
N GLN A 4 -49.46 -60.73 34.13
CA GLN A 4 -49.23 -59.33 34.47
C GLN A 4 -50.48 -58.55 34.02
N GLN A 5 -51.41 -58.37 34.95
CA GLN A 5 -52.46 -57.36 34.85
C GLN A 5 -51.78 -56.00 34.63
N GLU A 6 -51.91 -55.44 33.42
CA GLU A 6 -51.55 -54.06 33.15
C GLU A 6 -52.36 -53.17 34.10
N ARG A 7 -51.67 -52.47 35.02
CA ARG A 7 -52.28 -51.45 35.86
C ARG A 7 -52.80 -50.34 34.96
N VAL A 8 -54.09 -50.39 34.66
CA VAL A 8 -54.79 -49.33 33.93
C VAL A 8 -54.87 -48.09 34.82
N THR A 9 -53.99 -47.11 34.60
CA THR A 9 -54.04 -45.83 35.32
C THR A 9 -55.20 -44.99 34.80
N ARG A 10 -56.13 -44.64 35.69
CA ARG A 10 -57.31 -43.84 35.37
C ARG A 10 -57.07 -42.36 35.68
N LEU A 11 -57.58 -41.49 34.82
CA LEU A 11 -57.50 -40.04 34.95
C LEU A 11 -58.36 -39.53 36.11
N GLN A 12 -57.85 -38.53 36.83
CA GLN A 12 -58.56 -37.77 37.85
C GLN A 12 -58.81 -36.34 37.34
N ALA A 13 -59.91 -35.72 37.81
CA ALA A 13 -60.15 -34.32 37.55
C ALA A 13 -59.01 -33.47 38.15
N GLY A 14 -58.39 -32.62 37.33
CA GLY A 14 -57.22 -31.83 37.72
C GLY A 14 -55.85 -32.44 37.34
N ASP A 15 -55.81 -33.68 36.82
CA ASP A 15 -54.58 -34.22 36.22
C ASP A 15 -54.15 -33.39 35.01
N ILE A 16 -52.85 -33.28 34.76
CA ILE A 16 -52.29 -32.71 33.53
C ILE A 16 -51.78 -33.82 32.63
N LEU A 17 -52.26 -33.83 31.39
CA LEU A 17 -51.75 -34.71 30.34
C LEU A 17 -50.64 -34.02 29.56
N LEU A 18 -49.47 -34.66 29.54
CA LEU A 18 -48.31 -34.22 28.77
C LEU A 18 -47.93 -35.30 27.73
N PRO A 19 -47.81 -34.98 26.43
CA PRO A 19 -47.37 -35.94 25.42
C PRO A 19 -45.89 -36.28 25.61
N LEU A 20 -45.56 -37.56 25.63
CA LEU A 20 -44.18 -38.07 25.69
C LEU A 20 -43.46 -38.01 24.33
N ARG A 21 -44.20 -37.68 23.26
CA ARG A 21 -43.71 -37.51 21.88
C ARG A 21 -44.21 -36.18 21.33
N GLY A 22 -43.29 -35.29 20.95
CA GLY A 22 -43.64 -33.94 20.49
C GLY A 22 -44.20 -33.08 21.62
N PHE A 23 -43.32 -32.43 22.37
CA PHE A 23 -43.66 -31.49 23.45
C PHE A 23 -44.14 -30.13 22.91
N GLY A 24 -44.73 -29.31 23.79
CA GLY A 24 -45.29 -27.98 23.45
C GLY A 24 -46.82 -27.89 23.55
N LYS A 25 -47.48 -28.99 23.95
CA LYS A 25 -48.92 -29.03 24.26
C LYS A 25 -49.12 -29.77 25.57
N ALA A 26 -50.07 -29.32 26.37
CA ALA A 26 -50.51 -29.97 27.59
C ALA A 26 -51.98 -29.58 27.84
N CYS A 27 -52.72 -30.37 28.60
CA CYS A 27 -54.08 -30.01 29.01
C CYS A 27 -54.41 -30.51 30.41
N VAL A 28 -55.30 -29.78 31.10
CA VAL A 28 -55.89 -30.20 32.37
C VAL A 28 -57.12 -31.06 32.09
N ILE A 29 -57.28 -32.14 32.84
CA ILE A 29 -58.43 -33.04 32.74
C ILE A 29 -59.65 -32.45 33.48
N PRO A 30 -60.77 -32.16 32.78
CA PRO A 30 -61.99 -31.73 33.44
C PRO A 30 -62.75 -32.92 34.04
N ARG A 31 -63.67 -32.64 34.96
CA ARG A 31 -64.47 -33.65 35.68
C ARG A 31 -65.22 -34.63 34.77
N GLU A 32 -65.57 -34.21 33.56
CA GLU A 32 -66.30 -35.03 32.59
C GLU A 32 -65.51 -36.25 32.10
N PHE A 33 -64.17 -36.23 32.18
CA PHE A 33 -63.30 -37.33 31.79
C PHE A 33 -62.70 -38.09 32.98
N GLU A 34 -63.22 -37.86 34.19
CA GLU A 34 -62.80 -38.58 35.39
C GLU A 34 -63.08 -40.08 35.25
N GLY A 35 -62.07 -40.92 35.51
CA GLY A 35 -62.15 -42.37 35.35
C GLY A 35 -61.81 -42.90 33.95
N ALA A 36 -61.55 -42.03 32.97
CA ALA A 36 -61.08 -42.44 31.64
C ALA A 36 -59.68 -43.06 31.68
N VAL A 37 -59.36 -43.90 30.69
CA VAL A 37 -58.07 -44.60 30.58
C VAL A 37 -57.07 -43.76 29.80
N CYS A 38 -55.89 -43.50 30.37
CA CYS A 38 -54.82 -42.75 29.70
C CYS A 38 -54.05 -43.64 28.72
N HIS A 39 -53.77 -43.12 27.52
CA HIS A 39 -52.94 -43.80 26.51
C HIS A 39 -51.45 -43.74 26.87
N ARG A 40 -50.67 -44.75 26.47
CA ARG A 40 -49.23 -44.89 26.85
C ARG A 40 -48.30 -43.79 26.35
N ASP A 41 -48.74 -43.01 25.36
CA ASP A 41 -47.97 -41.90 24.80
C ASP A 41 -48.09 -40.60 25.62
N PHE A 42 -48.83 -40.62 26.73
CA PHE A 42 -48.97 -39.47 27.62
C PHE A 42 -48.48 -39.79 29.03
N ALA A 43 -47.81 -38.81 29.64
CA ALA A 43 -47.55 -38.76 31.06
C ALA A 43 -48.74 -38.11 31.79
N ILE A 44 -49.06 -38.63 32.97
CA ILE A 44 -50.01 -38.01 33.90
C ILE A 44 -49.18 -37.27 34.95
N VAL A 45 -49.27 -35.94 34.95
CA VAL A 45 -48.69 -35.09 36.01
C VAL A 45 -49.82 -34.71 36.95
N ARG A 46 -49.78 -35.22 38.18
CA ARG A 46 -50.83 -35.01 39.18
C ARG A 46 -50.41 -33.95 40.20
N PRO A 47 -51.08 -32.79 40.26
CA PRO A 47 -50.81 -31.79 41.30
C PRO A 47 -51.23 -32.32 42.68
N ASN A 48 -50.50 -31.93 43.72
CA ASN A 48 -50.88 -32.17 45.11
C ASN A 48 -51.80 -31.05 45.63
N GLU A 49 -52.21 -31.10 46.90
CA GLU A 49 -53.16 -30.15 47.50
C GLU A 49 -52.65 -28.69 47.54
N ASP A 50 -51.34 -28.51 47.44
CA ASP A 50 -50.67 -27.20 47.48
C ASP A 50 -50.53 -26.55 46.09
N ILE A 51 -50.94 -27.24 45.02
CA ILE A 51 -50.75 -26.79 43.63
C ILE A 51 -52.10 -26.68 42.90
N ASP A 52 -52.40 -25.49 42.39
CA ASP A 52 -53.53 -25.25 41.50
C ASP A 52 -53.27 -25.89 40.11
N PRO A 53 -54.16 -26.75 39.60
CA PRO A 53 -53.96 -27.43 38.32
C PRO A 53 -53.80 -26.50 37.11
N LEU A 54 -54.51 -25.37 37.09
CA LEU A 54 -54.44 -24.42 35.98
C LEU A 54 -53.16 -23.59 36.04
N TYR A 55 -52.67 -23.29 37.25
CA TYR A 55 -51.34 -22.72 37.42
C TYR A 55 -50.26 -23.67 36.88
N LEU A 56 -50.30 -24.94 37.28
CA LEU A 56 -49.30 -25.92 36.84
C LEU A 56 -49.32 -26.12 35.31
N LEU A 57 -50.50 -26.09 34.68
CA LEU A 57 -50.61 -26.10 33.23
C LEU A 57 -49.94 -24.88 32.58
N SER A 58 -50.19 -23.69 33.11
CA SER A 58 -49.58 -22.45 32.62
C SER A 58 -48.05 -22.50 32.71
N PHE A 59 -47.51 -23.09 33.78
CA PHE A 59 -46.07 -23.25 33.98
C PHE A 59 -45.47 -24.32 33.05
N ILE A 60 -46.13 -25.46 32.86
CA ILE A 60 -45.66 -26.50 31.92
C ILE A 60 -45.57 -25.97 30.49
N LEU A 61 -46.49 -25.08 30.10
CA LEU A 61 -46.51 -24.47 28.77
C LEU A 61 -45.56 -23.28 28.62
N SER A 62 -44.90 -22.85 29.70
CA SER A 62 -43.99 -21.71 29.67
C SER A 62 -42.67 -22.06 28.97
N SER A 63 -41.95 -21.03 28.49
CA SER A 63 -40.63 -21.18 27.89
C SER A 63 -39.67 -21.97 28.78
N GLU A 64 -39.75 -21.71 30.08
CA GLU A 64 -38.84 -22.24 31.11
C GLU A 64 -39.00 -23.76 31.26
N PHE A 65 -40.23 -24.27 31.32
CA PHE A 65 -40.46 -25.71 31.41
C PHE A 65 -40.26 -26.41 30.06
N GLN A 66 -40.56 -25.75 28.94
CA GLN A 66 -40.33 -26.30 27.60
C GLN A 66 -38.84 -26.49 27.28
N GLU A 67 -37.95 -25.64 27.80
CA GLU A 67 -36.50 -25.81 27.67
C GLU A 67 -35.97 -26.99 28.49
N GLN A 68 -36.48 -27.18 29.70
CA GLN A 68 -36.19 -28.36 30.52
C GLN A 68 -36.60 -29.65 29.79
N LEU A 69 -37.78 -29.66 29.15
CA LEU A 69 -38.25 -30.79 28.33
C LEU A 69 -37.36 -31.05 27.10
N ARG A 70 -36.93 -29.99 26.40
CA ARG A 70 -35.99 -30.12 25.25
C ARG A 70 -34.66 -30.74 25.66
N PHE A 71 -34.20 -30.46 26.87
CA PHE A 71 -32.93 -30.96 27.36
C PHE A 71 -32.94 -32.46 27.64
N ILE A 72 -34.01 -32.96 28.27
CA ILE A 72 -34.13 -34.40 28.58
C ILE A 72 -34.63 -35.21 27.37
N ALA A 73 -35.14 -34.55 26.34
CA ALA A 73 -35.63 -35.20 25.13
C ALA A 73 -34.52 -35.89 24.32
N ARG A 74 -34.79 -37.10 23.86
CA ARG A 74 -33.88 -37.92 23.04
C ARG A 74 -34.46 -38.14 21.63
N GLY A 75 -33.60 -38.15 20.62
CA GLY A 75 -33.94 -38.42 19.20
C GLY A 75 -34.09 -37.16 18.33
N GLY A 76 -33.74 -37.27 17.04
CA GLY A 76 -33.62 -36.13 16.10
C GLY A 76 -34.94 -35.63 15.49
N LEU A 77 -35.66 -36.47 14.71
CA LEU A 77 -36.85 -36.04 13.95
C LEU A 77 -38.15 -36.03 14.78
N VAL A 78 -38.25 -36.86 15.83
CA VAL A 78 -39.34 -36.85 16.81
C VAL A 78 -38.71 -37.03 18.18
N SER A 79 -38.77 -36.01 19.01
CA SER A 79 -38.25 -36.01 20.37
C SER A 79 -39.11 -36.89 21.29
N THR A 80 -38.45 -37.74 22.09
CA THR A 80 -39.06 -38.66 23.06
C THR A 80 -38.56 -38.38 24.48
N ILE A 81 -39.43 -38.49 25.49
CA ILE A 81 -39.12 -38.26 26.91
C ILE A 81 -39.41 -39.53 27.72
N ASP A 82 -38.49 -39.93 28.60
CA ASP A 82 -38.68 -41.04 29.54
C ASP A 82 -39.34 -40.55 30.83
N LEU A 83 -40.20 -41.38 31.45
CA LEU A 83 -40.94 -41.02 32.67
C LEU A 83 -40.00 -40.75 33.85
N LYS A 84 -38.87 -41.46 33.93
CA LYS A 84 -37.87 -41.26 34.98
C LYS A 84 -37.18 -39.89 34.89
N ASP A 85 -36.91 -39.44 33.67
CA ASP A 85 -36.26 -38.14 33.43
C ASP A 85 -37.24 -36.98 33.70
N LEU A 86 -38.55 -37.23 33.54
CA LEU A 86 -39.60 -36.25 33.85
C LEU A 86 -39.72 -35.97 35.37
N GLU A 87 -39.42 -36.96 36.21
CA GLU A 87 -39.44 -36.82 37.68
C GLU A 87 -38.34 -35.88 38.20
N GLU A 88 -37.29 -35.63 37.41
CA GLU A 88 -36.18 -34.76 37.78
C GLU A 88 -36.40 -33.28 37.39
N LEU A 89 -37.52 -32.95 36.74
CA LEU A 89 -37.81 -31.58 36.29
C LEU A 89 -38.31 -30.69 37.42
N LEU A 90 -37.91 -29.41 37.37
CA LEU A 90 -38.23 -28.44 38.39
C LEU A 90 -39.59 -27.77 38.10
N VAL A 91 -40.46 -27.77 39.12
CA VAL A 91 -41.72 -27.04 39.16
C VAL A 91 -41.64 -25.96 40.24
N ILE A 92 -41.88 -24.71 39.88
CA ILE A 92 -41.95 -23.60 40.83
C ILE A 92 -43.34 -23.64 41.49
N VAL A 93 -43.42 -23.50 42.81
CA VAL A 93 -44.69 -23.53 43.57
C VAL A 93 -44.81 -22.28 44.45
N PRO A 94 -45.40 -21.18 43.93
CA PRO A 94 -45.64 -19.97 44.71
C PRO A 94 -46.82 -20.16 45.68
N PRO A 95 -47.13 -19.22 46.60
CA PRO A 95 -48.30 -19.34 47.47
C PRO A 95 -49.62 -19.52 46.69
N LEU A 96 -50.56 -20.31 47.22
CA LEU A 96 -51.83 -20.65 46.55
C LEU A 96 -52.63 -19.42 46.04
N ALA A 97 -52.57 -18.29 46.75
CA ALA A 97 -53.21 -17.05 46.31
C ALA A 97 -52.60 -16.50 45.01
N THR A 98 -51.28 -16.59 44.86
CA THR A 98 -50.54 -16.19 43.67
C THR A 98 -50.76 -17.17 42.53
N GLN A 99 -50.75 -18.48 42.82
CA GLN A 99 -51.06 -19.52 41.83
C GLN A 99 -52.43 -19.27 41.19
N ARG A 100 -53.46 -19.00 42.00
CA ARG A 100 -54.82 -18.73 41.51
C ARG A 100 -54.91 -17.46 40.64
N ARG A 101 -54.14 -16.41 40.95
CA ARG A 101 -54.06 -15.20 40.12
C ARG A 101 -53.44 -15.48 38.74
N ILE A 102 -52.36 -16.26 38.70
CA ILE A 102 -51.71 -16.67 37.45
C ILE A 102 -52.63 -17.58 36.64
N ALA A 103 -53.30 -18.54 37.29
CA ALA A 103 -54.27 -19.43 36.67
C ALA A 103 -55.43 -18.66 36.00
N LEU A 104 -55.96 -17.64 36.68
CA LEU A 104 -56.99 -16.73 36.15
C LEU A 104 -56.49 -15.98 34.90
N ALA A 105 -55.32 -15.33 34.98
CA ALA A 105 -54.74 -14.60 33.86
C ALA A 105 -54.42 -15.51 32.65
N PHE A 106 -53.92 -16.73 32.92
CA PHE A 106 -53.68 -17.73 31.89
C PHE A 106 -54.99 -18.17 31.22
N ALA A 107 -56.04 -18.44 31.99
CA ALA A 107 -57.36 -18.80 31.47
C ALA A 107 -57.96 -17.67 30.61
N GLU A 108 -57.79 -16.41 31.01
CA GLU A 108 -58.18 -15.23 30.23
C GLU A 108 -57.38 -15.11 28.92
N SER A 109 -56.06 -15.36 28.96
CA SER A 109 -55.18 -15.28 27.78
C SER A 109 -55.49 -16.31 26.68
N GLN A 110 -56.13 -17.43 27.03
CA GLN A 110 -56.51 -18.48 26.07
C GLN A 110 -57.79 -18.13 25.29
N GLY A 111 -58.41 -16.97 25.55
CA GLY A 111 -59.29 -16.27 24.61
C GLY A 111 -60.76 -16.68 24.61
N GLU A 112 -61.53 -16.08 25.53
CA GLU A 112 -62.51 -15.11 25.02
C GLU A 112 -61.84 -13.73 25.00
N LEU A 113 -61.64 -13.19 23.78
CA LEU A 113 -61.22 -11.82 23.39
C LEU A 113 -59.71 -11.51 23.19
N GLY A 114 -59.31 -11.47 21.90
CA GLY A 114 -58.65 -10.30 21.29
C GLY A 114 -57.10 -10.19 21.30
N PRO A 115 -56.45 -10.04 20.13
CA PRO A 115 -54.99 -10.00 19.99
C PRO A 115 -54.41 -8.60 20.32
N GLY A 116 -53.73 -8.49 21.46
CA GLY A 116 -52.97 -7.30 21.84
C GLY A 116 -52.68 -7.24 23.33
N PHE A 117 -51.78 -8.10 23.83
CA PHE A 117 -51.47 -8.14 25.27
C PHE A 117 -50.06 -8.72 25.57
N ILE A 118 -49.05 -8.39 24.75
CA ILE A 118 -47.63 -8.61 25.11
C ILE A 118 -47.10 -7.47 26.01
N GLU A 119 -47.86 -6.39 26.20
CA GLU A 119 -47.49 -5.24 27.04
C GLU A 119 -48.01 -5.29 28.49
N SER A 120 -48.44 -6.46 28.99
CA SER A 120 -49.07 -6.51 30.32
C SER A 120 -48.53 -7.59 31.24
N VAL A 121 -47.38 -8.19 30.94
CA VAL A 121 -46.60 -8.90 31.98
C VAL A 121 -45.91 -7.87 32.90
N GLU A 122 -45.48 -6.73 32.36
CA GLU A 122 -44.87 -5.63 33.13
C GLU A 122 -45.88 -4.92 34.07
N HIS A 123 -47.15 -4.81 33.69
CA HIS A 123 -48.18 -4.19 34.54
C HIS A 123 -48.62 -5.08 35.73
N TRP A 124 -48.47 -6.41 35.61
CA TRP A 124 -48.73 -7.32 36.73
C TRP A 124 -47.59 -7.39 37.74
N LEU A 125 -46.35 -7.12 37.32
CA LEU A 125 -45.18 -6.98 38.20
C LEU A 125 -45.33 -5.79 39.16
N ASP A 126 -45.94 -4.69 38.71
CA ASP A 126 -46.22 -3.52 39.56
C ASP A 126 -47.28 -3.79 40.66
N LEU A 127 -48.17 -4.77 40.44
CA LEU A 127 -49.21 -5.20 41.40
C LEU A 127 -48.72 -6.29 42.39
N ILE A 128 -47.44 -6.66 42.34
CA ILE A 128 -46.77 -7.66 43.22
C ILE A 128 -45.88 -6.95 44.26
N GLN A 129 -46.04 -5.63 44.46
CA GLN A 129 -45.41 -4.92 45.58
C GLN A 129 -45.98 -5.39 46.93
N GLY A 130 -45.41 -6.46 47.47
CA GLY A 130 -45.76 -6.96 48.79
C GLY A 130 -45.08 -8.24 49.24
N ASP A 131 -44.40 -9.00 48.37
CA ASP A 131 -43.75 -10.24 48.79
C ASP A 131 -42.38 -10.45 48.11
N GLU A 132 -41.32 -10.03 48.80
CA GLU A 132 -39.91 -10.12 48.36
C GLU A 132 -39.43 -11.55 48.04
N THR A 133 -40.26 -12.57 48.27
CA THR A 133 -39.94 -13.98 48.02
C THR A 133 -40.21 -14.41 46.57
N VAL A 134 -41.20 -13.82 45.89
CA VAL A 134 -41.63 -14.25 44.55
C VAL A 134 -40.78 -13.61 43.44
N GLU A 135 -40.36 -12.36 43.62
CA GLU A 135 -39.46 -11.64 42.70
C GLU A 135 -38.10 -12.35 42.57
N ARG A 136 -37.60 -12.95 43.66
CA ARG A 136 -36.33 -13.71 43.72
C ARG A 136 -36.40 -15.07 43.02
N GLN A 137 -37.58 -15.70 42.97
CA GLN A 137 -37.79 -16.99 42.28
C GLN A 137 -38.00 -16.83 40.76
N TRP A 138 -38.46 -15.66 40.29
CA TRP A 138 -38.61 -15.38 38.85
C TRP A 138 -37.27 -15.01 38.20
N ILE A 139 -36.49 -14.11 38.82
CA ILE A 139 -35.19 -13.63 38.31
C ILE A 139 -34.15 -14.76 38.16
N SER A 140 -34.27 -15.78 39.00
CA SER A 140 -33.38 -16.93 38.99
C SER A 140 -33.59 -17.91 37.85
N SER A 141 -34.78 -17.94 37.26
CA SER A 141 -35.12 -18.84 36.15
C SER A 141 -34.73 -18.25 34.78
N SER A 142 -34.88 -16.94 34.56
CA SER A 142 -34.51 -16.27 33.30
C SER A 142 -33.00 -16.13 33.12
N LEU A 143 -32.25 -15.88 34.20
CA LEU A 143 -30.79 -15.71 34.16
C LEU A 143 -30.05 -16.99 33.77
N LEU A 144 -30.51 -18.17 34.23
CA LEU A 144 -29.90 -19.44 33.84
C LEU A 144 -30.23 -19.85 32.41
N SER A 145 -31.47 -19.63 31.97
CA SER A 145 -31.87 -19.87 30.58
C SER A 145 -31.04 -18.99 29.64
N SER A 146 -30.90 -17.71 29.95
CA SER A 146 -30.02 -16.81 29.20
C SER A 146 -28.56 -17.22 29.28
N LEU A 147 -28.04 -17.74 30.40
CA LEU A 147 -26.65 -18.22 30.48
C LEU A 147 -26.39 -19.41 29.54
N PHE A 148 -27.39 -20.28 29.33
CA PHE A 148 -27.25 -21.51 28.55
C PHE A 148 -27.78 -21.42 27.11
N SER A 149 -28.35 -20.28 26.72
CA SER A 149 -28.78 -19.99 25.34
C SER A 149 -27.61 -19.56 24.44
N ASP A 150 -27.78 -19.62 23.12
CA ASP A 150 -26.84 -19.08 22.11
C ASP A 150 -25.41 -19.68 22.10
N TRP A 151 -25.21 -20.90 22.62
CA TRP A 151 -23.89 -21.54 22.65
C TRP A 151 -23.23 -21.72 21.28
N ASP A 152 -24.03 -22.01 20.24
CA ASP A 152 -23.53 -22.22 18.87
C ASP A 152 -23.03 -20.93 18.21
N ARG A 153 -23.34 -19.76 18.79
CA ARG A 153 -22.94 -18.44 18.26
C ARG A 153 -21.63 -17.93 18.86
N MET A 154 -21.04 -18.65 19.82
CA MET A 154 -19.80 -18.24 20.48
C MET A 154 -18.58 -18.90 19.83
N HIS A 155 -17.81 -18.09 19.11
CA HIS A 155 -16.57 -18.51 18.44
C HIS A 155 -15.32 -17.81 19.01
N THR A 156 -15.49 -16.69 19.70
CA THR A 156 -14.41 -15.89 20.31
C THR A 156 -14.69 -15.56 21.78
N LEU A 157 -13.66 -15.16 22.52
CA LEU A 157 -13.81 -14.62 23.88
C LEU A 157 -14.56 -13.27 23.91
N ASP A 158 -14.54 -12.51 22.82
CA ASP A 158 -15.31 -11.27 22.73
C ASP A 158 -16.81 -11.55 22.54
N ASP A 159 -17.17 -12.65 21.87
CA ASP A 159 -18.57 -13.13 21.85
C ASP A 159 -19.05 -13.50 23.26
N TRP A 160 -18.21 -14.15 24.07
CA TRP A 160 -18.52 -14.42 25.47
C TRP A 160 -18.76 -13.13 26.26
N LEU A 161 -17.85 -12.16 26.13
CA LEU A 161 -17.93 -10.89 26.84
C LEU A 161 -19.19 -10.10 26.46
N ARG A 162 -19.53 -10.08 25.16
CA ARG A 162 -20.70 -9.36 24.65
C ARG A 162 -22.01 -10.05 25.03
N LEU A 163 -22.10 -11.37 24.92
CA LEU A 163 -23.37 -12.09 25.02
C LEU A 163 -23.69 -12.54 26.45
N LYS A 164 -22.68 -12.88 27.27
CA LYS A 164 -22.90 -13.57 28.56
C LYS A 164 -22.31 -12.89 29.79
N SER A 165 -21.36 -11.97 29.64
CA SER A 165 -20.67 -11.38 30.81
C SER A 165 -21.61 -10.67 31.79
N GLU A 166 -22.61 -9.96 31.28
CA GLU A 166 -23.61 -9.28 32.11
C GLU A 166 -24.46 -10.29 32.90
N HIS A 167 -24.95 -11.34 32.23
CA HIS A 167 -25.73 -12.40 32.86
C HIS A 167 -24.97 -13.13 33.98
N VAL A 168 -23.67 -13.41 33.77
CA VAL A 168 -22.82 -14.03 34.80
C VAL A 168 -22.65 -13.12 36.01
N ARG A 169 -22.45 -11.81 35.79
CA ARG A 169 -22.33 -10.82 36.87
C ARG A 169 -23.61 -10.74 37.70
N ASP A 170 -24.77 -10.73 37.04
CA ASP A 170 -26.06 -10.61 37.70
C ASP A 170 -26.38 -11.87 38.53
N LEU A 171 -26.07 -13.05 37.98
CA LEU A 171 -26.21 -14.33 38.68
C LEU A 171 -25.32 -14.40 39.93
N ARG A 172 -24.05 -14.01 39.80
CA ARG A 172 -23.09 -13.98 40.93
C ARG A 172 -23.52 -13.00 42.03
N ASN A 173 -23.98 -11.81 41.66
CA ASN A 173 -24.44 -10.82 42.63
C ASN A 173 -25.68 -11.30 43.39
N SER A 174 -26.61 -11.97 42.70
CA SER A 174 -27.78 -12.58 43.36
C SER A 174 -27.38 -13.58 44.44
N VAL A 175 -26.45 -14.49 44.12
CA VAL A 175 -25.93 -15.48 45.07
C VAL A 175 -25.19 -14.82 46.22
N ALA A 176 -24.30 -13.86 45.95
CA ALA A 176 -23.51 -13.16 46.97
C ALA A 176 -24.37 -12.40 48.00
N HIS A 177 -25.57 -11.96 47.60
CA HIS A 177 -26.52 -11.28 48.49
C HIS A 177 -27.47 -12.24 49.25
N GLY A 178 -27.17 -13.55 49.26
CA GLY A 178 -27.98 -14.56 49.94
C GLY A 178 -29.36 -14.76 49.31
N ARG A 179 -29.51 -14.38 48.03
CA ARG A 179 -30.77 -14.50 47.26
C ARG A 179 -30.70 -15.69 46.30
N SER A 180 -29.96 -16.73 46.67
CA SER A 180 -29.84 -17.92 45.81
C SER A 180 -31.17 -18.62 45.63
N PRO A 181 -31.52 -18.99 44.40
CA PRO A 181 -32.73 -19.75 44.09
C PRO A 181 -32.56 -21.26 44.20
N PHE A 182 -31.32 -21.74 44.38
CA PHE A 182 -31.00 -23.17 44.21
C PHE A 182 -31.06 -23.96 45.52
N SER A 183 -31.19 -23.27 46.66
CA SER A 183 -31.21 -23.89 48.00
C SER A 183 -30.05 -24.88 48.24
N SER A 184 -28.91 -24.66 47.57
CA SER A 184 -27.74 -25.55 47.58
C SER A 184 -26.45 -24.74 47.60
N ASP A 185 -25.72 -24.83 48.71
CA ASP A 185 -24.44 -24.16 48.91
C ASP A 185 -23.41 -24.52 47.82
N ALA A 186 -23.46 -25.76 47.30
CA ALA A 186 -22.53 -26.20 46.26
C ALA A 186 -22.76 -25.51 44.90
N ILE A 187 -24.02 -25.21 44.56
CA ILE A 187 -24.37 -24.48 43.34
C ILE A 187 -23.96 -23.02 43.48
N ASP A 188 -24.22 -22.43 44.63
CA ASP A 188 -23.89 -21.04 44.95
C ASP A 188 -22.39 -20.77 44.82
N VAL A 189 -21.57 -21.63 45.42
CA VAL A 189 -20.12 -21.51 45.33
C VAL A 189 -19.62 -21.68 43.89
N SER A 190 -20.25 -22.55 43.09
CA SER A 190 -19.89 -22.71 41.67
C SER A 190 -20.21 -21.46 40.84
N ILE A 191 -21.32 -20.79 41.14
CA ILE A 191 -21.71 -19.54 40.47
C ILE A 191 -20.77 -18.39 40.87
N ILE A 192 -20.37 -18.33 42.14
CA ILE A 192 -19.39 -17.35 42.60
C ILE A 192 -18.07 -17.53 41.83
N ALA A 193 -17.55 -18.76 41.74
CA ALA A 193 -16.34 -19.07 41.00
C ALA A 193 -16.46 -18.76 39.49
N LEU A 194 -17.62 -18.97 38.87
CA LEU A 194 -17.88 -18.54 37.49
C LEU A 194 -17.81 -17.00 37.35
N GLY A 195 -18.32 -16.28 38.34
CA GLY A 195 -18.25 -14.81 38.36
C GLY A 195 -16.83 -14.29 38.51
N ASP A 196 -16.02 -14.94 39.34
CA ASP A 196 -14.61 -14.57 39.55
C ASP A 196 -13.78 -14.86 38.28
N LEU A 197 -14.01 -15.99 37.61
CA LEU A 197 -13.46 -16.28 36.27
C LEU A 197 -13.86 -15.22 35.24
N ASN A 198 -15.15 -14.85 35.17
CA ASN A 198 -15.62 -13.82 34.24
C ASN A 198 -14.98 -12.46 34.55
N HIS A 199 -14.82 -12.11 35.82
CA HIS A 199 -14.13 -10.88 36.22
C HIS A 199 -12.66 -10.89 35.80
N ALA A 200 -11.95 -12.01 35.96
CA ALA A 200 -10.56 -12.14 35.52
C ALA A 200 -10.41 -11.92 34.00
N ILE A 201 -11.33 -12.48 33.20
CA ILE A 201 -11.35 -12.30 31.74
C ILE A 201 -11.65 -10.83 31.37
N VAL A 202 -12.68 -10.22 31.97
CA VAL A 202 -13.04 -8.80 31.74
C VAL A 202 -11.89 -7.88 32.10
N GLN A 203 -11.26 -8.12 33.24
CA GLN A 203 -10.15 -7.31 33.73
C GLN A 203 -8.94 -7.40 32.79
N ALA A 204 -8.58 -8.61 32.35
CA ALA A 204 -7.47 -8.79 31.40
C ALA A 204 -7.67 -7.99 30.10
N ARG A 205 -8.90 -7.96 29.59
CA ARG A 205 -9.27 -7.14 28.43
C ARG A 205 -9.27 -5.64 28.70
N ARG A 206 -9.84 -5.21 29.83
CA ARG A 206 -9.99 -3.79 30.18
C ARG A 206 -8.66 -3.12 30.50
N ASP A 207 -7.78 -3.80 31.20
CA ASP A 207 -6.45 -3.30 31.57
C ASP A 207 -5.50 -3.29 30.37
N LEU A 208 -5.98 -3.71 29.19
CA LEU A 208 -5.17 -3.90 27.99
C LEU A 208 -3.93 -4.72 28.38
N ILE A 209 -4.10 -5.86 29.05
CA ILE A 209 -3.02 -6.80 29.35
C ILE A 209 -3.15 -7.95 28.34
N SER A 210 -2.04 -8.51 27.85
CA SER A 210 -2.12 -9.70 26.99
C SER A 210 -2.81 -10.83 27.77
N LEU A 211 -3.74 -11.55 27.15
CA LEU A 211 -4.34 -12.73 27.79
C LEU A 211 -3.28 -13.77 28.17
N VAL A 212 -2.11 -13.75 27.51
CA VAL A 212 -0.95 -14.57 27.88
C VAL A 212 -0.41 -14.19 29.26
N ASP A 213 -0.35 -12.90 29.58
CA ASP A 213 0.13 -12.41 30.88
C ASP A 213 -0.92 -12.65 31.98
N ALA A 214 -2.21 -12.60 31.63
CA ALA A 214 -3.32 -12.93 32.53
C ALA A 214 -3.60 -14.45 32.63
N ALA A 215 -2.93 -15.27 31.83
CA ALA A 215 -3.25 -16.68 31.64
C ALA A 215 -3.19 -17.46 32.95
N GLN A 216 -2.17 -17.26 33.78
CA GLN A 216 -2.03 -17.96 35.07
C GLN A 216 -3.22 -17.71 36.00
N ARG A 217 -3.69 -16.47 36.06
CA ARG A 217 -4.84 -16.11 36.90
C ARG A 217 -6.12 -16.72 36.35
N ILE A 218 -6.37 -16.58 35.05
CA ILE A 218 -7.57 -17.13 34.40
C ILE A 218 -7.58 -18.67 34.51
N GLU A 219 -6.43 -19.31 34.38
CA GLU A 219 -6.28 -20.77 34.52
C GLU A 219 -6.55 -21.23 35.95
N GLN A 220 -6.06 -20.50 36.97
CA GLN A 220 -6.40 -20.78 38.37
C GLN A 220 -7.90 -20.68 38.63
N GLU A 221 -8.55 -19.59 38.21
CA GLU A 221 -10.00 -19.38 38.39
C GLU A 221 -10.81 -20.47 37.65
N LEU A 222 -10.35 -20.91 36.48
CA LEU A 222 -10.98 -22.00 35.72
C LEU A 222 -10.84 -23.36 36.41
N ILE A 223 -9.70 -23.63 37.04
CA ILE A 223 -9.48 -24.83 37.85
C ILE A 223 -10.39 -24.81 39.08
N GLU A 224 -10.46 -23.69 39.79
CA GLU A 224 -11.33 -23.53 40.96
C GLU A 224 -12.80 -23.71 40.59
N PHE A 225 -13.26 -23.09 39.49
CA PHE A 225 -14.61 -23.30 38.96
C PHE A 225 -14.90 -24.78 38.70
N ARG A 226 -13.98 -25.51 38.07
CA ARG A 226 -14.13 -26.97 37.81
C ARG A 226 -14.23 -27.79 39.11
N GLU A 227 -13.44 -27.46 40.13
CA GLU A 227 -13.51 -28.16 41.42
C GLU A 227 -14.86 -27.94 42.13
N HIS A 228 -15.43 -26.74 42.03
CA HIS A 228 -16.73 -26.43 42.62
C HIS A 228 -17.88 -27.15 41.89
N ILE A 229 -17.84 -27.22 40.56
CA ILE A 229 -18.84 -27.97 39.76
C ILE A 229 -18.94 -29.44 40.20
N ARG A 230 -17.82 -30.08 40.55
CA ARG A 230 -17.80 -31.50 40.98
C ARG A 230 -18.62 -31.76 42.24
N ARG A 231 -18.81 -30.74 43.09
CA ARG A 231 -19.57 -30.82 44.35
C ARG A 231 -21.07 -30.53 44.17
N VAL A 232 -21.51 -30.11 42.97
CA VAL A 232 -22.91 -29.79 42.69
C VAL A 232 -23.73 -31.07 42.58
N ASP A 233 -24.59 -31.37 43.55
CA ASP A 233 -25.34 -32.65 43.59
C ASP A 233 -26.38 -32.80 42.47
N HIS A 234 -26.80 -31.70 41.83
CA HIS A 234 -27.80 -31.71 40.76
C HIS A 234 -27.20 -32.15 39.40
N PRO A 235 -27.62 -33.29 38.81
CA PRO A 235 -27.00 -33.87 37.61
C PRO A 235 -27.05 -32.95 36.37
N PHE A 236 -28.22 -32.35 36.10
CA PHE A 236 -28.42 -31.44 34.98
C PHE A 236 -27.51 -30.19 35.05
N LEU A 237 -27.55 -29.46 36.17
CA LEU A 237 -26.76 -28.25 36.38
C LEU A 237 -25.26 -28.56 36.34
N ARG A 238 -24.83 -29.67 36.96
CA ARG A 238 -23.43 -30.13 36.89
C ARG A 238 -22.97 -30.33 35.44
N SER A 239 -23.81 -30.96 34.60
CA SER A 239 -23.52 -31.19 33.18
C SER A 239 -23.41 -29.89 32.40
N ARG A 240 -24.36 -28.96 32.57
CA ARG A 240 -24.36 -27.66 31.88
C ARG A 240 -23.18 -26.78 32.26
N LEU A 241 -22.86 -26.67 33.55
CA LEU A 241 -21.70 -25.92 34.03
C LEU A 241 -20.38 -26.53 33.56
N SER A 242 -20.30 -27.87 33.48
CA SER A 242 -19.12 -28.55 32.93
C SER A 242 -18.95 -28.27 31.44
N SER A 243 -20.04 -28.27 30.67
CA SER A 243 -20.03 -27.92 29.24
C SER A 243 -19.56 -26.48 29.03
N LEU A 244 -20.03 -25.55 29.87
CA LEU A 244 -19.58 -24.16 29.87
C LEU A 244 -18.08 -24.04 30.16
N ALA A 245 -17.59 -24.73 31.19
CA ALA A 245 -16.17 -24.74 31.53
C ALA A 245 -15.31 -25.26 30.37
N ASN A 246 -15.74 -26.31 29.66
CA ASN A 246 -15.05 -26.82 28.49
C ASN A 246 -15.03 -25.82 27.33
N LYS A 247 -16.18 -25.20 27.00
CA LYS A 247 -16.25 -24.19 25.94
C LYS A 247 -15.35 -22.99 26.21
N LEU A 248 -15.32 -22.49 27.46
CA LEU A 248 -14.40 -21.43 27.87
C LEU A 248 -12.94 -21.86 27.75
N THR A 249 -12.63 -23.13 28.07
CA THR A 249 -11.28 -23.69 27.89
C THR A 249 -10.86 -23.66 26.43
N GLU A 250 -11.73 -24.09 25.51
CA GLU A 250 -11.46 -24.08 24.07
C GLU A 250 -11.21 -22.66 23.55
N LEU A 251 -12.03 -21.69 23.95
CA LEU A 251 -11.87 -20.29 23.55
C LEU A 251 -10.56 -19.69 24.07
N LEU A 252 -10.20 -19.96 25.31
CA LEU A 252 -8.94 -19.52 25.93
C LEU A 252 -7.71 -20.17 25.28
N GLN A 253 -7.78 -21.46 24.96
CA GLN A 253 -6.71 -22.17 24.26
C GLN A 253 -6.53 -21.68 22.82
N ALA A 254 -7.63 -21.40 22.12
CA ALA A 254 -7.56 -20.85 20.77
C ALA A 254 -6.87 -19.49 20.76
N GLU A 255 -7.09 -18.65 21.78
CA GLU A 255 -6.53 -17.31 21.85
C GLU A 255 -5.07 -17.26 22.32
N SER A 256 -4.64 -18.27 23.09
CA SER A 256 -3.26 -18.43 23.53
C SER A 256 -2.36 -19.18 22.53
N ALA A 257 -2.93 -19.71 21.44
CA ALA A 257 -2.16 -20.31 20.35
C ALA A 257 -1.25 -19.25 19.67
N PRO A 258 0.00 -19.60 19.31
CA PRO A 258 0.88 -18.69 18.60
C PRO A 258 0.23 -18.21 17.31
N LEU A 259 0.40 -16.92 17.00
CA LEU A 259 0.00 -16.39 15.71
C LEU A 259 0.72 -17.15 14.59
N PRO A 260 0.04 -17.52 13.49
CA PRO A 260 0.71 -18.13 12.33
C PRO A 260 1.59 -17.12 11.57
N ILE A 261 1.64 -15.87 12.05
CA ILE A 261 2.42 -14.79 11.47
C ILE A 261 3.36 -14.20 12.51
N LEU A 262 4.58 -13.89 12.05
CA LEU A 262 5.53 -13.07 12.77
C LEU A 262 5.37 -11.61 12.31
N LEU A 263 5.08 -10.72 13.25
CA LEU A 263 5.04 -9.28 13.00
C LEU A 263 6.30 -8.62 13.56
N HIS A 264 6.98 -7.85 12.72
CA HIS A 264 8.22 -7.18 13.09
C HIS A 264 8.24 -5.73 12.59
N LEU A 265 8.43 -4.80 13.52
CA LEU A 265 8.73 -3.41 13.19
C LEU A 265 10.20 -3.30 12.82
N GLU A 266 10.49 -2.78 11.63
CA GLU A 266 11.87 -2.62 11.16
C GLU A 266 12.62 -1.56 11.99
N GLN A 267 11.89 -0.57 12.52
CA GLN A 267 12.44 0.49 13.36
C GLN A 267 12.12 0.24 14.84
N ALA A 268 13.16 0.10 15.67
CA ALA A 268 13.02 0.06 17.12
C ALA A 268 12.83 1.45 17.75
N MET A 269 13.34 2.50 17.10
CA MET A 269 13.30 3.89 17.56
C MET A 269 12.87 4.81 16.41
N LEU A 270 12.00 5.77 16.71
CA LEU A 270 11.50 6.77 15.77
C LEU A 270 11.62 8.19 16.34
N PRO A 271 11.90 9.20 15.53
CA PRO A 271 12.09 10.56 16.01
C PRO A 271 10.75 11.23 16.34
N VAL A 272 10.76 12.08 17.38
CA VAL A 272 9.63 12.97 17.70
C VAL A 272 9.68 14.26 16.90
N GLY A 273 8.51 14.85 16.65
CA GLY A 273 8.35 16.18 16.07
C GLY A 273 8.35 16.24 14.54
N VAL A 274 8.66 15.14 13.85
CA VAL A 274 8.64 15.05 12.39
C VAL A 274 7.84 13.82 11.92
N PRO A 275 7.14 13.91 10.79
CA PRO A 275 6.62 12.74 10.08
C PRO A 275 7.73 11.74 9.78
N VAL A 276 7.49 10.46 10.08
CA VAL A 276 8.41 9.36 9.76
C VAL A 276 7.68 8.13 9.30
N LEU A 277 8.37 7.29 8.53
CA LEU A 277 7.85 6.02 8.07
C LEU A 277 8.02 4.96 9.16
N LEU A 278 6.92 4.34 9.57
CA LEU A 278 6.86 3.14 10.37
C LEU A 278 6.66 1.96 9.42
N ASN A 279 7.63 1.05 9.35
CA ASN A 279 7.54 -0.14 8.53
C ASN A 279 7.18 -1.35 9.40
N LEU A 280 6.13 -2.05 8.98
CA LEU A 280 5.70 -3.31 9.54
C LEU A 280 5.94 -4.41 8.52
N SER A 281 6.78 -5.37 8.87
CA SER A 281 6.93 -6.62 8.14
C SER A 281 6.08 -7.72 8.77
N VAL A 282 5.40 -8.50 7.94
CA VAL A 282 4.69 -9.72 8.32
C VAL A 282 5.30 -10.91 7.60
N THR A 283 5.57 -11.99 8.32
CA THR A 283 6.04 -13.25 7.75
C THR A 283 5.08 -14.36 8.12
N ASN A 284 4.65 -15.17 7.16
CA ASN A 284 3.86 -16.36 7.47
C ASN A 284 4.77 -17.49 7.95
N GLU A 285 4.68 -17.84 9.22
CA GLU A 285 5.44 -18.92 9.86
C GLU A 285 4.66 -20.24 9.91
N SER A 286 3.45 -20.28 9.36
CA SER A 286 2.64 -21.50 9.28
C SER A 286 2.90 -22.29 8.01
N ASP A 287 2.52 -23.57 8.05
CA ASP A 287 2.59 -24.48 6.89
C ASP A 287 1.43 -24.27 5.89
N GLU A 288 0.52 -23.33 6.17
CA GLU A 288 -0.68 -23.06 5.38
C GLU A 288 -0.67 -21.63 4.80
N ALA A 289 -1.32 -21.44 3.66
CA ALA A 289 -1.51 -20.10 3.10
C ALA A 289 -2.62 -19.36 3.86
N LEU A 290 -2.40 -18.07 4.10
CA LEU A 290 -3.38 -17.19 4.73
C LEU A 290 -4.07 -16.37 3.64
N ASP A 291 -5.40 -16.35 3.65
CA ASP A 291 -6.22 -15.56 2.72
C ASP A 291 -6.88 -14.38 3.43
N ALA A 292 -7.09 -13.29 2.70
CA ALA A 292 -7.71 -12.04 3.15
C ALA A 292 -7.09 -11.50 4.45
N LEU A 293 -5.75 -11.44 4.51
CA LEU A 293 -5.04 -10.88 5.66
C LEU A 293 -5.26 -9.38 5.74
N GLU A 294 -5.76 -8.91 6.87
CA GLU A 294 -5.93 -7.49 7.19
C GLU A 294 -5.36 -7.21 8.59
N ILE A 295 -4.60 -6.13 8.70
CA ILE A 295 -4.01 -5.66 9.97
C ILE A 295 -4.45 -4.21 10.20
N THR A 296 -5.17 -3.98 11.29
CA THR A 296 -5.63 -2.65 11.68
C THR A 296 -4.85 -2.18 12.90
N PRO A 297 -3.91 -1.21 12.76
CA PRO A 297 -3.14 -0.70 13.87
C PRO A 297 -3.85 0.42 14.63
N LEU A 298 -3.62 0.47 15.94
CA LEU A 298 -4.02 1.55 16.82
C LEU A 298 -2.81 1.99 17.67
N LEU A 299 -2.47 3.28 17.62
CA LEU A 299 -1.37 3.85 18.40
C LEU A 299 -1.85 4.26 19.80
N SER A 300 -1.07 3.94 20.83
CA SER A 300 -1.31 4.45 22.19
C SER A 300 -1.06 5.95 22.32
N SER A 301 -0.21 6.52 21.45
CA SER A 301 0.12 7.94 21.37
C SER A 301 0.68 8.28 20.00
N GLY A 302 0.55 9.56 19.60
CA GLY A 302 0.86 10.03 18.25
C GLY A 302 -0.30 9.87 17.29
N GLN A 303 -0.04 10.09 16.01
CA GLN A 303 -1.05 9.97 14.95
C GLN A 303 -0.46 9.36 13.69
N PHE A 304 -1.27 8.54 13.01
CA PHE A 304 -1.06 8.23 11.61
C PHE A 304 -1.40 9.46 10.77
N ILE A 305 -0.50 9.82 9.85
CA ILE A 305 -0.71 10.93 8.92
C ILE A 305 -1.62 10.49 7.77
N ASP A 306 -1.47 9.24 7.35
CA ASP A 306 -2.35 8.58 6.38
C ASP A 306 -2.98 7.35 7.01
N GLU A 307 -4.20 7.03 6.60
CA GLU A 307 -4.87 5.81 7.06
C GLU A 307 -4.10 4.57 6.58
N PRO A 308 -3.60 3.70 7.48
CA PRO A 308 -2.78 2.56 7.10
C PRO A 308 -3.63 1.50 6.38
N VAL A 309 -3.26 1.18 5.14
CA VAL A 309 -3.94 0.16 4.33
C VAL A 309 -3.12 -1.14 4.34
N TRP A 310 -3.10 -1.83 5.47
CA TRP A 310 -2.35 -3.08 5.63
C TRP A 310 -3.23 -4.28 5.34
N ARG A 311 -3.44 -4.53 4.05
CA ARG A 311 -4.27 -5.64 3.54
C ARG A 311 -3.51 -6.41 2.47
N LEU A 312 -3.67 -7.73 2.47
CA LEU A 312 -3.09 -8.62 1.48
C LEU A 312 -4.08 -9.73 1.14
N GLY A 313 -4.16 -10.07 -0.15
CA GLY A 313 -5.01 -11.16 -0.63
C GLY A 313 -4.51 -12.50 -0.10
N TRP A 314 -3.28 -12.87 -0.45
CA TRP A 314 -2.69 -14.16 -0.05
C TRP A 314 -1.30 -13.94 0.54
N LEU A 315 -0.97 -14.67 1.60
CA LEU A 315 0.39 -14.76 2.14
C LEU A 315 0.78 -16.24 2.24
N PHE A 316 1.74 -16.67 1.42
CA PHE A 316 2.15 -18.08 1.36
C PHE A 316 3.14 -18.45 2.49
N PRO A 317 3.26 -19.74 2.85
CA PRO A 317 4.23 -20.20 3.85
C PRO A 317 5.65 -19.70 3.57
N GLY A 318 6.27 -19.07 4.58
CA GLY A 318 7.62 -18.50 4.50
C GLY A 318 7.75 -17.18 3.72
N GLU A 319 6.65 -16.64 3.18
CA GLU A 319 6.65 -15.35 2.50
C GLU A 319 6.64 -14.21 3.51
N THR A 320 7.40 -13.15 3.22
CA THR A 320 7.44 -11.91 4.00
C THR A 320 6.91 -10.76 3.15
N PHE A 321 6.04 -9.94 3.74
CA PHE A 321 5.53 -8.72 3.13
C PHE A 321 5.72 -7.54 4.08
N SER A 322 6.08 -6.36 3.56
CA SER A 322 6.23 -5.14 4.35
C SER A 322 5.26 -4.05 3.91
N TRP A 323 4.68 -3.35 4.88
CA TRP A 323 3.93 -2.12 4.66
C TRP A 323 4.61 -0.95 5.37
N GLY A 324 4.54 0.24 4.77
CA GLY A 324 4.93 1.50 5.40
C GLY A 324 3.70 2.35 5.74
N ALA A 325 3.71 3.00 6.90
CA ALA A 325 2.72 4.02 7.27
C ALA A 325 3.41 5.25 7.86
N ARG A 326 2.97 6.44 7.46
CA ARG A 326 3.52 7.69 8.02
C ARG A 326 2.92 7.96 9.39
N VAL A 327 3.78 8.10 10.39
CA VAL A 327 3.41 8.42 11.77
C VAL A 327 4.09 9.69 12.24
N ARG A 328 3.49 10.35 13.23
CA ARG A 328 4.11 11.46 13.95
C ARG A 328 3.88 11.31 15.45
N PHE A 329 4.96 11.45 16.20
CA PHE A 329 4.94 11.48 17.66
C PHE A 329 5.31 12.88 18.14
N ASP A 330 4.58 13.41 19.13
CA ASP A 330 4.79 14.79 19.61
C ASP A 330 5.75 14.87 20.79
N LYS A 331 5.94 13.78 21.55
CA LYS A 331 6.80 13.72 22.74
C LYS A 331 7.56 12.40 22.83
N PRO A 332 8.74 12.37 23.47
CA PRO A 332 9.48 11.13 23.66
C PRO A 332 8.77 10.19 24.65
N GLU A 333 8.48 8.97 24.23
CA GLU A 333 7.86 7.92 25.03
C GLU A 333 7.93 6.56 24.33
N VAL A 334 7.73 5.47 25.08
CA VAL A 334 7.48 4.15 24.48
C VAL A 334 6.04 4.15 23.95
N VAL A 335 5.88 3.94 22.65
CA VAL A 335 4.58 3.87 22.01
C VAL A 335 4.21 2.42 21.76
N HIS A 336 3.01 2.04 22.18
CA HIS A 336 2.43 0.73 21.91
C HIS A 336 1.55 0.81 20.67
N ILE A 337 1.74 -0.14 19.77
CA ILE A 337 0.95 -0.31 18.55
C ILE A 337 0.14 -1.58 18.72
N GLU A 338 -1.17 -1.42 18.91
CA GLU A 338 -2.11 -2.54 19.00
C GLU A 338 -2.57 -2.91 17.59
N CYS A 339 -2.17 -4.09 17.13
CA CYS A 339 -2.47 -4.59 15.79
C CYS A 339 -3.60 -5.61 15.87
N THR A 340 -4.77 -5.26 15.35
CA THR A 340 -5.88 -6.19 15.17
C THR A 340 -5.71 -6.90 13.83
N ILE A 341 -5.47 -8.20 13.86
CA ILE A 341 -5.18 -9.05 12.71
C ILE A 341 -6.40 -9.90 12.41
N SER A 342 -6.90 -9.87 11.18
CA SER A 342 -7.94 -10.76 10.69
C SER A 342 -7.47 -11.50 9.43
N TYR A 343 -7.73 -12.80 9.35
CA TYR A 343 -7.42 -13.62 8.18
C TYR A 343 -8.34 -14.84 8.11
N THR A 344 -8.37 -15.50 6.95
CA THR A 344 -9.10 -16.75 6.72
C THR A 344 -8.10 -17.89 6.59
N ARG A 345 -8.33 -18.98 7.33
CA ARG A 345 -7.53 -20.21 7.25
C ARG A 345 -7.85 -21.01 5.98
N ALA A 346 -7.00 -21.99 5.66
CA ALA A 346 -7.22 -22.88 4.51
C ALA A 346 -8.55 -23.68 4.58
N ASP A 347 -9.09 -23.90 5.79
CA ASP A 347 -10.38 -24.55 6.03
C ASP A 347 -11.60 -23.61 5.84
N GLY A 348 -11.36 -22.33 5.50
CA GLY A 348 -12.40 -21.32 5.30
C GLY A 348 -12.90 -20.67 6.59
N SER A 349 -12.32 -21.00 7.75
CA SER A 349 -12.71 -20.36 9.02
C SER A 349 -12.07 -18.97 9.16
N PRO A 350 -12.86 -17.92 9.45
CA PRO A 350 -12.32 -16.59 9.75
C PRO A 350 -11.75 -16.58 11.17
N LEU A 351 -10.57 -15.98 11.34
CA LEU A 351 -9.95 -15.78 12.63
C LEU A 351 -9.57 -14.31 12.81
N GLN A 352 -9.76 -13.80 14.03
CA GLN A 352 -9.31 -12.48 14.44
C GLN A 352 -8.49 -12.59 15.73
N ARG A 353 -7.37 -11.89 15.77
CA ARG A 353 -6.42 -11.86 16.90
C ARG A 353 -5.85 -10.47 17.07
N THR A 354 -5.39 -10.15 18.27
CA THR A 354 -4.73 -8.88 18.54
C THR A 354 -3.34 -9.14 19.09
N THR A 355 -2.36 -8.36 18.65
CA THR A 355 -1.00 -8.36 19.22
C THR A 355 -0.53 -6.94 19.46
N ARG A 356 0.56 -6.79 20.22
CA ARG A 356 1.17 -5.50 20.48
C ARG A 356 2.63 -5.47 20.06
N LEU A 357 2.98 -4.38 19.41
CA LEU A 357 4.34 -4.03 19.05
C LEU A 357 4.73 -2.77 19.82
N THR A 358 6.03 -2.59 20.04
CA THR A 358 6.58 -1.44 20.76
C THR A 358 7.57 -0.71 19.90
N VAL A 359 7.47 0.61 19.85
CA VAL A 359 8.46 1.49 19.24
C VAL A 359 8.80 2.61 20.20
N GLU A 360 10.08 2.97 20.31
CA GLU A 360 10.51 4.09 21.14
C GLU A 360 10.48 5.39 20.34
N ALA A 361 9.59 6.31 20.71
CA ALA A 361 9.65 7.68 20.22
C ALA A 361 10.73 8.43 21.00
N VAL A 362 11.80 8.83 20.33
CA VAL A 362 12.97 9.49 20.94
C VAL A 362 13.26 10.84 20.28
N PRO A 363 14.01 11.76 20.92
CA PRO A 363 14.53 12.94 20.23
C PRO A 363 15.29 12.53 18.96
N ALA A 364 15.09 13.25 17.85
CA ALA A 364 15.67 12.88 16.54
C ALA A 364 17.18 12.62 16.57
N ALA A 365 17.91 13.29 17.46
CA ALA A 365 19.35 13.10 17.64
C ALA A 365 19.76 11.70 18.17
N GLN A 366 18.82 10.93 18.73
CA GLN A 366 19.06 9.61 19.34
C GLN A 366 18.71 8.44 18.39
N VAL A 367 18.00 8.70 17.28
CA VAL A 367 17.69 7.67 16.29
C VAL A 367 18.97 7.34 15.51
N PRO A 368 19.40 6.06 15.45
CA PRO A 368 20.56 5.67 14.66
C PRO A 368 20.25 5.87 13.17
N PHE A 369 20.85 6.90 12.58
CA PHE A 369 20.75 7.18 11.16
C PHE A 369 21.86 6.45 10.40
N ALA A 370 21.47 5.60 9.44
CA ALA A 370 22.37 5.03 8.46
C ALA A 370 22.50 6.00 7.27
N PRO A 371 23.71 6.50 6.94
CA PRO A 371 23.90 7.32 5.76
C PRO A 371 23.47 6.61 4.48
N ILE A 372 22.73 7.32 3.63
CA ILE A 372 22.28 6.82 2.33
C ILE A 372 23.50 6.77 1.40
N GLN A 373 24.15 5.60 1.32
CA GLN A 373 25.27 5.33 0.42
C GLN A 373 25.23 3.91 -0.16
N PRO A 374 25.58 3.74 -1.45
CA PRO A 374 25.92 4.79 -2.41
C PRO A 374 24.70 5.62 -2.83
N ASN A 375 24.90 6.88 -3.21
CA ASN A 375 23.83 7.72 -3.75
C ASN A 375 23.42 7.18 -5.14
N PRO A 376 22.15 6.79 -5.36
CA PRO A 376 21.73 6.17 -6.62
C PRO A 376 21.64 7.17 -7.79
N TYR A 377 21.51 8.47 -7.49
CA TYR A 377 21.35 9.51 -8.51
C TYR A 377 22.65 9.78 -9.25
N ILE A 378 22.60 9.70 -10.58
CA ILE A 378 23.76 9.80 -11.46
C ILE A 378 23.90 11.24 -11.93
N THR A 379 24.92 11.94 -11.42
CA THR A 379 25.24 13.31 -11.81
C THR A 379 26.44 13.34 -12.78
N GLY A 380 26.31 14.14 -13.85
CA GLY A 380 27.40 14.40 -14.82
C GLY A 380 27.43 13.49 -16.04
N GLY A 381 27.51 12.17 -15.84
CA GLY A 381 27.63 11.16 -16.90
C GLY A 381 26.30 10.70 -17.51
N ALA A 382 26.38 9.96 -18.62
CA ALA A 382 25.22 9.29 -19.20
C ALA A 382 24.85 8.07 -18.37
N VAL A 383 23.56 7.97 -18.00
CA VAL A 383 22.95 6.79 -17.34
C VAL A 383 23.25 5.52 -18.14
N ASP A 384 23.92 4.62 -17.47
CA ASP A 384 24.49 3.37 -17.96
C ASP A 384 23.71 2.17 -17.39
N THR A 385 23.36 2.27 -16.11
CA THR A 385 22.60 1.26 -15.38
C THR A 385 21.13 1.24 -15.82
N PRO A 386 20.59 0.05 -16.19
CA PRO A 386 19.19 -0.09 -16.57
C PRO A 386 18.20 0.35 -15.48
N GLU A 387 18.57 0.20 -14.22
CA GLU A 387 17.73 0.48 -13.04
C GLU A 387 17.46 1.98 -12.87
N MET A 388 18.39 2.84 -13.33
CA MET A 388 18.24 4.30 -13.27
C MET A 388 17.71 4.91 -14.58
N PHE A 389 17.25 4.08 -15.53
CA PHE A 389 16.78 4.54 -16.84
C PHE A 389 15.26 4.61 -16.94
N PHE A 390 14.72 5.83 -16.87
CA PHE A 390 13.28 6.11 -16.82
C PHE A 390 12.75 6.86 -18.05
N GLY A 391 11.47 6.63 -18.40
CA GLY A 391 10.68 7.48 -19.29
C GLY A 391 11.11 7.54 -20.76
N ARG A 392 11.79 6.51 -21.27
CA ARG A 392 12.31 6.46 -22.65
C ARG A 392 11.96 5.18 -23.41
N GLN A 393 10.99 4.41 -22.91
CA GLN A 393 10.56 3.18 -23.55
C GLN A 393 10.02 3.44 -24.95
N ASP A 394 9.28 4.54 -25.13
CA ASP A 394 8.79 5.02 -26.42
C ASP A 394 9.90 5.19 -27.48
N VAL A 395 11.09 5.62 -27.06
CA VAL A 395 12.25 5.79 -27.95
C VAL A 395 12.89 4.45 -28.26
N LEU A 396 13.02 3.56 -27.27
CA LEU A 396 13.55 2.21 -27.49
C LEU A 396 12.64 1.40 -28.43
N ASP A 397 11.31 1.53 -28.27
CA ASP A 397 10.32 0.89 -29.13
C ASP A 397 10.36 1.46 -30.55
N PHE A 398 10.52 2.78 -30.68
CA PHE A 398 10.72 3.44 -31.96
C PHE A 398 11.97 2.91 -32.68
N LEU A 399 13.10 2.80 -31.96
CA LEU A 399 14.33 2.24 -32.51
C LEU A 399 14.14 0.78 -32.94
N SER A 400 13.53 -0.04 -32.09
CA SER A 400 13.29 -1.47 -32.36
C SER A 400 12.40 -1.69 -33.59
N THR A 401 11.38 -0.85 -33.74
CA THR A 401 10.40 -0.96 -34.84
C THR A 401 10.96 -0.46 -36.17
N ASN A 402 11.78 0.59 -36.15
CA ASN A 402 12.11 1.35 -37.35
C ASN A 402 13.55 1.15 -37.85
N LEU A 403 14.48 0.66 -37.03
CA LEU A 403 15.90 0.63 -37.42
C LEU A 403 16.21 -0.48 -38.42
N ILE A 404 15.72 -1.68 -38.17
CA ILE A 404 16.07 -2.89 -38.93
C ILE A 404 14.92 -3.25 -39.88
N GLY A 405 15.04 -2.85 -41.14
CA GLY A 405 14.07 -3.22 -42.17
C GLY A 405 14.36 -4.57 -42.83
N LYS A 406 13.31 -5.15 -43.43
CA LYS A 406 13.35 -6.45 -44.16
C LYS A 406 14.29 -6.43 -45.37
N HIS A 407 14.38 -5.30 -46.07
CA HIS A 407 15.19 -5.15 -47.30
C HIS A 407 16.37 -4.20 -47.11
N GLN A 408 16.21 -3.15 -46.32
CA GLN A 408 17.27 -2.18 -46.02
C GLN A 408 17.07 -1.64 -44.59
N SER A 409 18.17 -1.38 -43.89
CA SER A 409 18.13 -0.69 -42.59
C SER A 409 17.88 0.81 -42.79
N ASN A 410 17.16 1.41 -41.86
CA ASN A 410 17.00 2.87 -41.85
C ASN A 410 18.19 3.52 -41.14
N VAL A 411 18.44 4.79 -41.48
CA VAL A 411 19.21 5.69 -40.62
C VAL A 411 18.22 6.31 -39.63
N ILE A 412 18.52 6.30 -38.34
CA ILE A 412 17.70 7.01 -37.34
C ILE A 412 18.51 8.14 -36.75
N ILE A 413 17.87 9.30 -36.57
CA ILE A 413 18.50 10.48 -36.01
C ILE A 413 17.76 10.92 -34.75
N LEU A 414 18.42 10.77 -33.61
CA LEU A 414 17.94 11.19 -32.30
C LEU A 414 18.39 12.63 -32.03
N GLN A 415 17.44 13.56 -32.10
CA GLN A 415 17.70 14.98 -31.98
C GLN A 415 17.20 15.51 -30.64
N GLY A 416 18.01 16.28 -29.91
CA GLY A 416 17.57 16.86 -28.64
C GLY A 416 18.62 17.73 -27.98
N ASN A 417 18.22 18.51 -26.97
CA ASN A 417 19.13 19.40 -26.27
C ASN A 417 20.21 18.65 -25.49
N ARG A 418 21.27 19.35 -25.08
CA ARG A 418 22.33 18.74 -24.24
C ARG A 418 21.70 18.25 -22.94
N ARG A 419 22.16 17.11 -22.42
CA ARG A 419 21.70 16.53 -21.14
C ARG A 419 20.22 16.08 -21.11
N THR A 420 19.59 15.83 -22.27
CA THR A 420 18.24 15.21 -22.35
C THR A 420 18.24 13.67 -22.32
N GLY A 421 19.41 13.02 -22.31
CA GLY A 421 19.54 11.57 -22.20
C GLY A 421 19.83 10.81 -23.50
N LYS A 422 20.24 11.49 -24.58
CA LYS A 422 20.59 10.86 -25.87
C LYS A 422 21.66 9.77 -25.74
N SER A 423 22.80 10.11 -25.13
CA SER A 423 23.88 9.15 -24.87
C SER A 423 23.43 7.99 -23.97
N SER A 424 22.56 8.26 -22.99
CA SER A 424 21.97 7.22 -22.13
C SER A 424 21.12 6.24 -22.93
N ILE A 425 20.30 6.73 -23.87
CA ILE A 425 19.51 5.88 -24.76
C ILE A 425 20.44 4.95 -25.56
N LEU A 426 21.51 5.48 -26.16
CA LEU A 426 22.47 4.64 -26.91
C LEU A 426 23.16 3.60 -26.03
N LYS A 427 23.54 3.96 -24.81
CA LYS A 427 24.10 3.00 -23.85
C LYS A 427 23.10 1.90 -23.49
N GLN A 428 21.83 2.24 -23.30
CA GLN A 428 20.80 1.23 -23.04
C GLN A 428 20.56 0.28 -24.21
N VAL A 429 20.72 0.76 -25.45
CA VAL A 429 20.69 -0.12 -26.64
C VAL A 429 21.78 -1.20 -26.55
N VAL A 430 22.97 -0.83 -26.09
CA VAL A 430 24.09 -1.78 -25.90
C VAL A 430 23.87 -2.66 -24.67
N ASN A 431 23.57 -2.07 -23.51
CA ASN A 431 23.51 -2.77 -22.23
C ASN A 431 22.33 -3.76 -22.14
N ARG A 432 21.25 -3.51 -22.87
CA ARG A 432 20.07 -4.40 -22.95
C ARG A 432 20.14 -5.39 -24.13
N ASP A 433 21.21 -5.37 -24.92
CA ASP A 433 21.37 -6.11 -26.18
C ASP A 433 20.11 -6.02 -27.06
N LEU A 434 19.55 -4.80 -27.18
CA LEU A 434 18.19 -4.54 -27.69
C LEU A 434 17.94 -5.12 -29.09
N PHE A 435 19.01 -5.26 -29.88
CA PHE A 435 18.94 -5.71 -31.26
C PHE A 435 19.54 -7.10 -31.49
N ALA A 436 19.71 -7.93 -30.45
CA ALA A 436 20.17 -9.31 -30.61
C ALA A 436 19.37 -10.03 -31.73
N PRO A 437 20.02 -10.72 -32.68
CA PRO A 437 21.44 -11.09 -32.71
C PRO A 437 22.38 -10.06 -33.39
N HIS A 438 21.90 -8.88 -33.79
CA HIS A 438 22.71 -7.82 -34.39
C HIS A 438 23.62 -7.15 -33.36
N VAL A 439 24.73 -6.55 -33.81
CA VAL A 439 25.81 -6.09 -32.93
C VAL A 439 25.82 -4.56 -32.85
N PRO A 440 25.38 -3.96 -31.73
CA PRO A 440 25.49 -2.52 -31.52
C PRO A 440 26.93 -2.10 -31.18
N VAL A 441 27.44 -1.12 -31.92
CA VAL A 441 28.77 -0.52 -31.75
C VAL A 441 28.58 0.94 -31.37
N TYR A 442 28.92 1.26 -30.12
CA TYR A 442 28.88 2.63 -29.61
C TYR A 442 30.14 3.41 -30.00
N VAL A 443 29.95 4.56 -30.63
CA VAL A 443 31.02 5.45 -31.10
C VAL A 443 30.78 6.84 -30.50
N ASP A 444 31.61 7.22 -29.53
CA ASP A 444 31.61 8.55 -28.95
C ASP A 444 32.53 9.49 -29.74
N CYS A 445 31.94 10.41 -30.52
CA CYS A 445 32.71 11.38 -31.30
C CYS A 445 33.55 12.33 -30.44
N GLN A 446 33.20 12.56 -29.18
CA GLN A 446 33.98 13.41 -28.27
C GLN A 446 35.30 12.72 -27.89
N GLY A 447 35.25 11.41 -27.68
CA GLY A 447 36.42 10.57 -27.38
C GLY A 447 37.37 10.36 -28.56
N LEU A 448 36.96 10.71 -29.78
CA LEU A 448 37.80 10.50 -30.97
C LEU A 448 38.99 11.47 -31.02
N GLY A 449 38.96 12.66 -30.42
CA GLY A 449 40.07 13.63 -30.52
C GLY A 449 40.26 14.16 -31.95
N VAL A 450 41.51 14.39 -32.40
CA VAL A 450 41.79 14.98 -33.74
C VAL A 450 41.34 14.05 -34.89
N LEU A 451 40.55 14.59 -35.81
CA LEU A 451 39.87 13.87 -36.90
C LEU A 451 40.42 14.25 -38.28
N THR A 452 41.58 13.71 -38.67
CA THR A 452 41.93 13.64 -40.11
C THR A 452 41.19 12.48 -40.77
N ASP A 453 41.01 12.50 -42.09
CA ASP A 453 40.26 11.48 -42.83
C ASP A 453 40.70 10.05 -42.48
N GLN A 454 42.01 9.76 -42.56
CA GLN A 454 42.58 8.47 -42.16
C GLN A 454 42.27 8.11 -40.69
N ARG A 455 42.42 9.08 -39.77
CA ARG A 455 42.20 8.83 -38.33
C ARG A 455 40.73 8.59 -38.03
N PHE A 456 39.83 9.27 -38.72
CA PHE A 456 38.39 9.12 -38.54
C PHE A 456 37.97 7.68 -38.87
N PHE A 457 38.26 7.22 -40.09
CA PHE A 457 37.91 5.87 -40.51
C PHE A 457 38.64 4.78 -39.73
N TYR A 458 39.91 4.99 -39.37
CA TYR A 458 40.65 4.04 -38.54
C TYR A 458 40.01 3.88 -37.17
N LYS A 459 39.62 4.99 -36.52
CA LYS A 459 38.99 4.92 -35.20
C LYS A 459 37.61 4.28 -35.26
N LEU A 460 36.84 4.54 -36.31
CA LEU A 460 35.56 3.87 -36.54
C LEU A 460 35.75 2.35 -36.68
N ALA A 461 36.70 1.92 -37.53
CA ALA A 461 37.03 0.51 -37.71
C ALA A 461 37.50 -0.15 -36.39
N ARG A 462 38.30 0.58 -35.61
CA ARG A 462 38.81 0.13 -34.31
C ARG A 462 37.70 -0.09 -33.28
N GLU A 463 36.70 0.79 -33.20
CA GLU A 463 35.57 0.57 -32.27
C GLU A 463 34.71 -0.62 -32.71
N ILE A 464 34.48 -0.82 -34.02
CA ILE A 464 33.80 -2.02 -34.53
C ILE A 464 34.58 -3.28 -34.14
N TRP A 465 35.88 -3.33 -34.42
CA TRP A 465 36.74 -4.45 -34.07
C TRP A 465 36.74 -4.75 -32.58
N LYS A 466 36.88 -3.71 -31.74
CA LYS A 466 36.92 -3.84 -30.28
C LYS A 466 35.61 -4.41 -29.72
N THR A 467 34.47 -4.02 -30.28
CA THR A 467 33.18 -4.59 -29.89
C THR A 467 33.08 -6.05 -30.30
N LEU A 468 33.43 -6.39 -31.55
CA LEU A 468 33.40 -7.77 -32.03
C LEU A 468 34.36 -8.68 -31.25
N ALA A 469 35.56 -8.20 -30.93
CA ALA A 469 36.57 -8.97 -30.21
C ALA A 469 36.21 -9.28 -28.74
N ARG A 470 35.25 -8.54 -28.16
CA ARG A 470 34.78 -8.76 -26.78
C ARG A 470 33.60 -9.73 -26.71
N ARG A 471 33.02 -10.10 -27.84
CA ARG A 471 31.86 -10.98 -27.90
C ARG A 471 32.31 -12.45 -27.89
N SER A 472 31.65 -13.26 -27.08
CA SER A 472 31.92 -14.70 -26.99
C SER A 472 31.26 -15.49 -28.13
N ASP A 473 30.27 -14.90 -28.80
CA ASP A 473 29.46 -15.50 -29.87
C ASP A 473 29.93 -15.12 -31.28
N VAL A 474 31.14 -14.59 -31.41
CA VAL A 474 31.76 -14.13 -32.67
C VAL A 474 33.17 -14.69 -32.79
N ASP A 475 33.54 -15.18 -33.97
CA ASP A 475 34.91 -15.63 -34.24
C ASP A 475 35.91 -14.48 -34.09
N THR A 476 37.17 -14.79 -33.75
CA THR A 476 38.18 -13.76 -33.49
C THR A 476 38.34 -12.84 -34.72
N PRO A 477 37.98 -11.55 -34.63
CA PRO A 477 38.04 -10.66 -35.77
C PRO A 477 39.50 -10.31 -36.13
N PRO A 478 39.79 -10.07 -37.42
CA PRO A 478 41.15 -9.74 -37.87
C PRO A 478 41.64 -8.46 -37.20
N GLN A 479 42.90 -8.46 -36.75
CA GLN A 479 43.50 -7.26 -36.15
C GLN A 479 43.56 -6.11 -37.15
N ILE A 480 43.32 -4.90 -36.66
CA ILE A 480 43.38 -3.67 -37.44
C ILE A 480 44.57 -2.83 -36.98
N LYS A 481 45.38 -2.40 -37.93
CA LYS A 481 46.48 -1.46 -37.74
C LYS A 481 46.12 -0.15 -38.44
N ARG A 482 46.68 0.96 -37.96
CA ARG A 482 46.49 2.26 -38.62
C ARG A 482 47.01 2.27 -40.06
N ALA A 483 48.08 1.51 -40.33
CA ALA A 483 48.65 1.35 -41.66
C ALA A 483 47.73 0.60 -42.64
N ASP A 484 46.67 -0.05 -42.16
CA ASP A 484 45.66 -0.68 -43.03
C ASP A 484 44.76 0.36 -43.72
N LEU A 485 44.86 1.65 -43.35
CA LEU A 485 44.20 2.76 -44.01
C LEU A 485 45.26 3.71 -44.53
N SER A 486 45.33 3.92 -45.83
CA SER A 486 46.22 4.89 -46.49
C SER A 486 45.78 6.32 -46.18
N GLU A 487 46.69 7.29 -46.40
CA GLU A 487 46.34 8.71 -46.36
C GLU A 487 45.73 9.19 -47.69
N ASP A 488 45.97 8.46 -48.79
CA ASP A 488 45.53 8.82 -50.14
C ASP A 488 44.04 8.52 -50.38
N ASP A 489 43.57 7.31 -50.03
CA ASP A 489 42.14 6.94 -50.10
C ASP A 489 41.71 6.14 -48.86
N PRO A 490 41.59 6.81 -47.69
CA PRO A 490 41.24 6.12 -46.46
C PRO A 490 39.82 5.53 -46.46
N PHE A 491 38.93 6.03 -47.32
CA PHE A 491 37.55 5.54 -47.39
C PHE A 491 37.47 4.19 -48.10
N TYR A 492 38.19 4.04 -49.22
CA TYR A 492 38.29 2.76 -49.91
C TYR A 492 38.85 1.68 -48.97
N ASP A 493 39.96 1.98 -48.30
CA ASP A 493 40.60 1.05 -47.38
C ASP A 493 39.71 0.68 -46.18
N PHE A 494 38.95 1.65 -45.68
CA PHE A 494 37.96 1.40 -44.63
C PHE A 494 36.89 0.39 -45.05
N ARG A 495 36.42 0.44 -46.31
CA ARG A 495 35.43 -0.52 -46.81
C ARG A 495 35.98 -1.94 -46.83
N GLU A 496 37.23 -2.12 -47.28
CA GLU A 496 37.92 -3.41 -47.27
C GLU A 496 38.14 -3.93 -45.83
N VAL A 497 38.49 -3.04 -44.90
CA VAL A 497 38.58 -3.39 -43.47
C VAL A 497 37.21 -3.80 -42.93
N LEU A 498 36.15 -3.05 -43.26
CA LEU A 498 34.80 -3.33 -42.79
C LEU A 498 34.27 -4.66 -43.32
N ASP A 499 34.53 -5.02 -44.58
CA ASP A 499 34.17 -6.32 -45.16
C ASP A 499 34.79 -7.48 -44.39
N ARG A 500 36.07 -7.35 -44.05
CA ARG A 500 36.77 -8.34 -43.21
C ARG A 500 36.14 -8.46 -41.82
N LEU A 501 35.76 -7.34 -41.20
CA LEU A 501 35.12 -7.35 -39.87
C LEU A 501 33.70 -7.91 -39.89
N VAL A 502 32.90 -7.59 -40.91
CA VAL A 502 31.53 -8.09 -41.01
C VAL A 502 31.50 -9.59 -41.37
N SER A 503 32.53 -10.10 -42.04
CA SER A 503 32.62 -11.53 -42.41
C SER A 503 32.55 -12.48 -41.21
N VAL A 504 32.94 -12.04 -40.01
CA VAL A 504 32.89 -12.87 -38.79
C VAL A 504 31.51 -12.90 -38.11
N ILE A 505 30.52 -12.15 -38.62
CA ILE A 505 29.15 -12.10 -38.09
C ILE A 505 28.11 -12.41 -39.18
N PRO A 506 28.15 -13.61 -39.81
CA PRO A 506 27.29 -13.95 -40.93
C PRO A 506 25.80 -13.87 -40.57
N GLY A 507 25.01 -13.23 -41.44
CA GLY A 507 23.56 -13.04 -41.25
C GLY A 507 23.17 -12.00 -40.20
N ARG A 508 24.13 -11.38 -39.51
CA ARG A 508 23.91 -10.30 -38.54
C ARG A 508 24.30 -8.96 -39.17
N ARG A 509 23.99 -7.87 -38.46
CA ARG A 509 24.26 -6.50 -38.89
C ARG A 509 25.08 -5.79 -37.82
N VAL A 510 25.93 -4.86 -38.23
CA VAL A 510 26.55 -3.89 -37.32
C VAL A 510 25.61 -2.70 -37.18
N ILE A 511 25.30 -2.33 -35.95
CA ILE A 511 24.49 -1.16 -35.64
C ILE A 511 25.41 -0.06 -35.11
N LEU A 512 25.73 0.92 -35.94
CA LEU A 512 26.58 2.05 -35.55
C LEU A 512 25.77 3.07 -34.76
N LEU A 513 26.05 3.18 -33.47
CA LEU A 513 25.46 4.16 -32.57
C LEU A 513 26.46 5.32 -32.42
N ILE A 514 26.33 6.33 -33.27
CA ILE A 514 27.27 7.46 -33.32
C ILE A 514 26.73 8.61 -32.46
N ASP A 515 27.39 8.85 -31.34
CA ASP A 515 27.03 9.90 -30.38
C ASP A 515 27.76 11.21 -30.69
N GLU A 516 27.08 12.34 -30.47
CA GLU A 516 27.58 13.71 -30.74
C GLU A 516 28.09 13.91 -32.17
N PHE A 517 27.29 13.49 -33.17
CA PHE A 517 27.66 13.56 -34.59
C PHE A 517 28.00 14.98 -35.08
N GLU A 518 27.48 16.02 -34.42
CA GLU A 518 27.81 17.43 -34.68
C GLU A 518 29.30 17.79 -34.52
N LEU A 519 30.10 16.97 -33.82
CA LEU A 519 31.54 17.18 -33.71
C LEU A 519 32.29 16.95 -35.03
N ILE A 520 31.73 16.13 -35.93
CA ILE A 520 32.29 15.92 -37.27
C ILE A 520 32.19 17.22 -38.08
N ASP A 521 31.04 17.90 -38.04
CA ASP A 521 30.86 19.21 -38.68
C ASP A 521 31.78 20.28 -38.07
N SER A 522 31.99 20.25 -36.74
CA SER A 522 32.97 21.13 -36.11
C SER A 522 34.40 20.87 -36.60
N ALA A 523 34.79 19.62 -36.84
CA ALA A 523 36.10 19.28 -37.39
C ALA A 523 36.25 19.72 -38.86
N ILE A 524 35.19 19.58 -39.67
CA ILE A 524 35.15 20.08 -41.04
C ILE A 524 35.31 21.61 -41.07
N GLN A 525 34.58 22.34 -40.22
CA GLN A 525 34.67 23.80 -40.14
C GLN A 525 36.07 24.29 -39.70
N LYS A 526 36.80 23.48 -38.92
CA LYS A 526 38.20 23.76 -38.54
C LYS A 526 39.21 23.38 -39.62
N GLY A 527 38.78 22.71 -40.69
CA GLY A 527 39.67 22.19 -41.74
C GLY A 527 40.46 20.94 -41.33
N GLU A 528 40.08 20.26 -40.25
CA GLU A 528 40.74 19.02 -39.80
C GLU A 528 40.30 17.81 -40.62
N LEU A 529 39.04 17.81 -41.09
CA LEU A 529 38.39 16.73 -41.83
C LEU A 529 37.86 17.25 -43.16
N ASN A 530 38.02 16.48 -44.24
CA ASN A 530 37.50 16.86 -45.54
C ASN A 530 35.96 16.71 -45.59
N PRO A 531 35.19 17.69 -46.10
CA PRO A 531 33.74 17.57 -46.27
C PRO A 531 33.27 16.31 -47.03
N ILE A 532 34.10 15.76 -47.92
CA ILE A 532 33.79 14.54 -48.69
C ILE A 532 33.48 13.33 -47.79
N VAL A 533 33.93 13.33 -46.54
CA VAL A 533 33.62 12.28 -45.56
C VAL A 533 32.11 12.13 -45.34
N LEU A 534 31.32 13.19 -45.44
CA LEU A 534 29.87 13.12 -45.30
C LEU A 534 29.21 12.38 -46.49
N GLU A 535 29.70 12.58 -47.70
CA GLU A 535 29.26 11.83 -48.90
C GLU A 535 29.66 10.36 -48.81
N ASN A 536 30.88 10.09 -48.32
CA ASN A 536 31.39 8.75 -48.07
C ASN A 536 30.52 7.98 -47.06
N LEU A 537 30.17 8.62 -45.93
CA LEU A 537 29.25 8.06 -44.93
C LEU A 537 27.85 7.85 -45.52
N ARG A 538 27.33 8.80 -46.30
CA ARG A 538 26.04 8.65 -46.98
C ARG A 538 26.02 7.42 -47.87
N HIS A 539 27.05 7.26 -48.71
CA HIS A 539 27.18 6.13 -49.61
C HIS A 539 27.22 4.80 -48.83
N LEU A 540 27.98 4.74 -47.72
CA LEU A 540 27.97 3.56 -46.84
C LEU A 540 26.57 3.24 -46.32
N PHE A 541 25.88 4.23 -45.76
CA PHE A 541 24.58 4.01 -45.12
C PHE A 541 23.49 3.62 -46.13
N GLN A 542 23.61 4.06 -47.39
CA GLN A 542 22.67 3.75 -48.46
C GLN A 542 22.87 2.37 -49.09
N HIS A 543 24.10 1.90 -49.23
CA HIS A 543 24.40 0.74 -50.07
C HIS A 543 24.77 -0.53 -49.28
N ARG A 544 24.93 -0.44 -47.95
CA ARG A 544 25.30 -1.57 -47.09
C ARG A 544 24.09 -2.11 -46.31
N HIS A 545 23.65 -3.33 -46.63
CA HIS A 545 22.55 -4.02 -45.94
C HIS A 545 22.96 -4.65 -44.59
N ASP A 546 24.27 -4.83 -44.40
CA ASP A 546 24.96 -5.31 -43.20
C ASP A 546 25.14 -4.20 -42.14
N LEU A 547 24.74 -2.97 -42.44
CA LEU A 547 24.80 -1.83 -41.52
C LEU A 547 23.41 -1.31 -41.17
N ALA A 548 23.27 -0.82 -39.93
CA ALA A 548 22.21 0.09 -39.51
C ALA A 548 22.84 1.22 -38.68
N VAL A 549 22.22 2.40 -38.66
CA VAL A 549 22.86 3.58 -38.07
C VAL A 549 21.89 4.37 -37.22
N VAL A 550 22.33 4.70 -36.01
CA VAL A 550 21.68 5.68 -35.14
C VAL A 550 22.65 6.82 -34.90
N LEU A 551 22.27 8.04 -35.28
CA LEU A 551 23.03 9.26 -35.05
C LEU A 551 22.38 10.06 -33.94
N THR A 552 23.16 10.65 -33.03
CA THR A 552 22.64 11.65 -32.09
C THR A 552 23.18 13.04 -32.41
N GLY A 553 22.39 14.05 -32.05
CA GLY A 553 22.93 15.38 -31.84
C GLY A 553 21.91 16.43 -31.43
N SER A 554 22.35 17.68 -31.45
CA SER A 554 21.60 18.84 -30.98
C SER A 554 20.75 19.49 -32.07
N TYR A 555 19.85 20.39 -31.68
CA TYR A 555 19.03 21.19 -32.61
C TYR A 555 19.83 22.11 -33.53
N ARG A 556 21.15 22.20 -33.35
CA ARG A 556 22.05 22.84 -34.32
C ARG A 556 22.08 22.10 -35.65
N LEU A 557 21.85 20.78 -35.64
CA LEU A 557 21.85 19.92 -36.83
C LEU A 557 20.78 20.29 -37.87
N THR A 558 19.65 20.90 -37.47
CA THR A 558 18.61 21.33 -38.40
C THR A 558 18.84 22.72 -38.99
N ARG A 559 19.77 23.51 -38.46
CA ARG A 559 20.02 24.90 -38.87
C ARG A 559 21.42 25.15 -39.44
N LEU A 560 22.39 24.27 -39.19
CA LEU A 560 23.73 24.37 -39.76
C LEU A 560 23.70 23.86 -41.23
N SER A 561 24.19 24.73 -42.12
CA SER A 561 24.34 24.60 -43.59
C SER A 561 23.36 23.69 -44.33
N GLN A 562 22.42 24.31 -45.04
CA GLN A 562 21.49 23.66 -45.98
C GLN A 562 22.18 22.83 -47.09
N GLU A 563 23.51 22.93 -47.25
CA GLU A 563 24.26 22.22 -48.30
C GLU A 563 24.78 20.86 -47.82
N TYR A 564 25.66 20.79 -46.80
CA TYR A 564 26.31 19.53 -46.38
C TYR A 564 25.39 18.57 -45.63
N TRP A 565 24.43 19.08 -44.88
CA TRP A 565 23.57 18.25 -44.03
C TRP A 565 22.38 17.65 -44.79
N SER A 566 21.97 18.26 -45.90
CA SER A 566 20.98 17.68 -46.82
C SER A 566 21.40 16.28 -47.34
N ILE A 567 22.72 16.04 -47.39
CA ILE A 567 23.35 14.82 -47.89
C ILE A 567 23.00 13.61 -47.01
N LEU A 568 23.02 13.76 -45.68
CA LEU A 568 22.72 12.66 -44.74
C LEU A 568 21.27 12.65 -44.25
N PHE A 569 20.66 13.82 -44.09
CA PHE A 569 19.34 13.94 -43.46
C PHE A 569 18.15 13.59 -44.36
N GLY A 570 18.33 13.55 -45.69
CA GLY A 570 17.31 13.01 -46.61
C GLY A 570 17.08 11.50 -46.48
N LEU A 571 17.89 10.80 -45.68
CA LEU A 571 17.88 9.34 -45.56
C LEU A 571 17.28 8.82 -44.27
N GLY A 572 17.22 9.65 -43.23
CA GLY A 572 16.99 9.18 -41.88
C GLY A 572 15.62 9.53 -41.29
N LEU A 573 15.04 8.60 -40.55
CA LEU A 573 13.88 8.86 -39.70
C LEU A 573 14.32 9.66 -38.47
N LYS A 574 13.61 10.76 -38.17
CA LYS A 574 13.94 11.66 -37.06
C LYS A 574 13.08 11.35 -35.84
N ARG A 575 13.70 11.36 -34.66
CA ARG A 575 13.02 11.29 -33.36
C ARG A 575 13.54 12.39 -32.45
N GLU A 576 12.65 13.23 -31.96
CA GLU A 576 12.99 14.28 -30.99
C GLU A 576 13.05 13.72 -29.57
N ILE A 577 14.06 14.13 -28.82
CA ILE A 577 14.34 13.74 -27.42
C ILE A 577 14.25 14.99 -26.55
N GLY A 578 13.05 15.21 -26.03
CA GLY A 578 12.72 16.32 -25.13
C GLY A 578 12.99 15.99 -23.67
N PHE A 579 12.21 16.61 -22.77
CA PHE A 579 12.24 16.29 -21.34
C PHE A 579 11.55 14.96 -21.06
N LEU A 580 11.61 14.50 -19.82
CA LEU A 580 10.83 13.33 -19.39
C LEU A 580 9.38 13.75 -19.15
N ASP A 581 8.44 12.81 -19.27
CA ASP A 581 7.08 13.01 -18.82
C ASP A 581 7.02 13.01 -17.28
N GLU A 582 5.96 13.60 -16.73
CA GLU A 582 5.84 13.77 -15.28
C GLU A 582 5.75 12.43 -14.53
N HIS A 583 5.12 11.41 -15.12
CA HIS A 583 4.99 10.11 -14.48
C HIS A 583 6.36 9.42 -14.34
N ALA A 584 7.15 9.41 -15.41
CA ALA A 584 8.51 8.91 -15.37
C ALA A 584 9.42 9.70 -14.41
N VAL A 585 9.21 11.01 -14.27
CA VAL A 585 9.96 11.84 -13.31
C VAL A 585 9.59 11.49 -11.88
N ARG A 586 8.31 11.28 -11.57
CA ARG A 586 7.89 10.83 -10.23
C ARG A 586 8.56 9.51 -9.87
N GLN A 587 8.55 8.55 -10.79
CA GLN A 587 9.26 7.27 -10.62
C GLN A 587 10.77 7.47 -10.41
N LEU A 588 11.41 8.30 -11.23
CA LEU A 588 12.83 8.62 -11.09
C LEU A 588 13.15 9.24 -9.72
N ILE A 589 12.24 10.04 -9.14
CA ILE A 589 12.43 10.70 -7.83
C ILE A 589 12.20 9.72 -6.66
N THR A 590 11.25 8.80 -6.76
CA THR A 590 10.83 8.00 -5.59
C THR A 590 11.38 6.58 -5.58
N GLN A 591 11.39 5.89 -6.74
CA GLN A 591 11.72 4.46 -6.80
C GLN A 591 13.17 4.13 -6.40
N PRO A 592 14.21 4.92 -6.74
CA PRO A 592 15.58 4.55 -6.40
C PRO A 592 15.88 4.44 -4.89
N LEU A 593 15.01 4.99 -4.04
CA LEU A 593 15.16 5.01 -2.59
C LEU A 593 13.85 4.66 -1.87
N GLU A 594 12.91 3.97 -2.52
CA GLU A 594 11.56 3.76 -1.96
C GLU A 594 11.55 3.04 -0.60
N ASP A 595 12.51 2.14 -0.37
CA ASP A 595 12.67 1.40 0.88
C ASP A 595 13.31 2.24 2.01
N ILE A 596 13.96 3.36 1.67
CA ILE A 596 14.80 4.13 2.59
C ILE A 596 14.23 5.53 2.84
N VAL A 597 13.68 6.18 1.82
CA VAL A 597 13.32 7.59 1.83
C VAL A 597 11.87 7.78 1.41
N THR A 598 11.13 8.56 2.21
CA THR A 598 9.76 8.96 1.89
C THR A 598 9.72 10.43 1.50
N TYR A 599 9.09 10.73 0.37
CA TYR A 599 8.91 12.10 -0.11
C TYR A 599 7.50 12.60 0.20
N SER A 600 7.36 13.85 0.62
CA SER A 600 6.06 14.51 0.61
C SER A 600 5.62 14.84 -0.83
N ASP A 601 4.31 14.90 -1.10
CA ASP A 601 3.80 15.25 -2.43
C ASP A 601 4.27 16.65 -2.86
N GLU A 602 4.33 17.60 -1.92
CA GLU A 602 4.84 18.94 -2.15
C GLU A 602 6.32 18.93 -2.54
N ALA A 603 7.12 18.04 -1.93
CA ALA A 603 8.53 17.88 -2.28
C ALA A 603 8.69 17.40 -3.73
N VAL A 604 7.98 16.33 -4.12
CA VAL A 604 8.02 15.80 -5.49
C VAL A 604 7.53 16.83 -6.50
N ASN A 605 6.39 17.46 -6.21
CA ASN A 605 5.83 18.53 -7.04
C ASN A 605 6.81 19.70 -7.17
N ARG A 606 7.53 20.03 -6.10
CA ARG A 606 8.50 21.12 -6.12
C ARG A 606 9.72 20.78 -6.97
N ILE A 607 10.26 19.56 -6.90
CA ILE A 607 11.34 19.11 -7.79
C ILE A 607 10.89 19.21 -9.26
N ILE A 608 9.69 18.75 -9.58
CA ILE A 608 9.11 18.84 -10.93
C ILE A 608 9.02 20.30 -11.39
N GLN A 609 8.48 21.20 -10.56
CA GLN A 609 8.38 22.63 -10.89
C GLN A 609 9.75 23.29 -11.10
N LEU A 610 10.74 22.96 -10.25
CA LEU A 610 12.09 23.51 -10.31
C LEU A 610 12.82 23.12 -11.61
N THR A 611 12.66 21.86 -11.98
CA THR A 611 13.44 21.20 -13.04
C THR A 611 12.72 21.15 -14.38
N ALA A 612 11.40 21.37 -14.37
CA ALA A 612 10.50 21.16 -15.50
C ALA A 612 10.66 19.79 -16.16
N CYS A 613 10.87 18.74 -15.36
CA CYS A 613 11.12 17.37 -15.82
C CYS A 613 12.39 17.19 -16.66
N HIS A 614 13.34 18.13 -16.60
CA HIS A 614 14.62 17.98 -17.30
C HIS A 614 15.47 16.90 -16.62
N PRO A 615 15.83 15.78 -17.28
CA PRO A 615 16.41 14.61 -16.62
C PRO A 615 17.67 14.91 -15.79
N TYR A 616 18.61 15.69 -16.34
CA TYR A 616 19.81 16.08 -15.59
C TYR A 616 19.55 16.95 -14.35
N PHE A 617 18.58 17.88 -14.40
CA PHE A 617 18.28 18.72 -13.25
C PHE A 617 17.51 17.94 -12.19
N VAL A 618 16.62 17.02 -12.57
CA VAL A 618 15.96 16.11 -11.61
C VAL A 618 17.02 15.28 -10.88
N GLN A 619 17.89 14.59 -11.62
CA GLN A 619 18.99 13.81 -11.04
C GLN A 619 19.87 14.66 -10.11
N MET A 620 20.21 15.89 -10.51
CA MET A 620 21.05 16.77 -9.70
C MET A 620 20.35 17.24 -8.41
N VAL A 621 19.08 17.63 -8.49
CA VAL A 621 18.31 18.03 -7.29
C VAL A 621 18.18 16.83 -6.36
N CYS A 622 17.79 15.65 -6.86
CA CYS A 622 17.67 14.45 -6.04
C CYS A 622 19.00 14.03 -5.41
N PHE A 623 20.11 14.12 -6.15
CA PHE A 623 21.45 13.90 -5.61
C PHE A 623 21.74 14.82 -4.42
N ASN A 624 21.42 16.12 -4.54
CA ASN A 624 21.61 17.08 -3.46
C ASN A 624 20.60 16.90 -2.32
N VAL A 625 19.38 16.43 -2.59
CA VAL A 625 18.40 16.06 -1.54
C VAL A 625 18.99 14.95 -0.66
N VAL A 626 19.60 13.92 -1.25
CA VAL A 626 20.27 12.87 -0.46
C VAL A 626 21.37 13.41 0.44
N ASN A 627 22.13 14.42 -0.03
CA ASN A 627 23.15 15.07 0.81
C ASN A 627 22.50 15.83 1.98
N VAL A 628 21.42 16.57 1.73
CA VAL A 628 20.64 17.26 2.78
C VAL A 628 20.09 16.25 3.80
N LEU A 629 19.54 15.12 3.35
CA LEU A 629 19.06 14.05 4.23
C LEU A 629 20.17 13.47 5.11
N ASN A 630 21.34 13.22 4.52
CA ASN A 630 22.51 12.71 5.25
C ASN A 630 23.03 13.71 6.29
N GLU A 631 23.01 15.01 6.00
CA GLU A 631 23.42 16.07 6.94
C GLU A 631 22.41 16.23 8.08
N GLN A 632 21.11 16.19 7.77
CA GLN A 632 20.03 16.33 8.74
C GLN A 632 19.72 15.03 9.49
N LYS A 633 20.27 13.90 9.06
CA LYS A 633 20.02 12.55 9.60
C LYS A 633 18.54 12.18 9.60
N THR A 634 17.87 12.46 8.48
CA THR A 634 16.45 12.18 8.27
C THR A 634 16.24 11.39 6.98
N THR A 635 15.15 10.65 6.90
CA THR A 635 14.71 9.89 5.72
C THR A 635 13.42 10.45 5.11
N TYR A 636 12.88 11.52 5.68
CA TYR A 636 11.69 12.19 5.17
C TYR A 636 12.06 13.48 4.44
N VAL A 637 11.62 13.61 3.19
CA VAL A 637 11.90 14.79 2.35
C VAL A 637 10.70 15.72 2.36
N THR A 638 10.91 16.94 2.82
CA THR A 638 9.92 18.03 2.74
C THR A 638 10.21 18.96 1.57
N GLN A 639 9.24 19.83 1.23
CA GLN A 639 9.47 20.91 0.29
C GLN A 639 10.64 21.83 0.71
N SER A 640 10.86 22.04 2.01
CA SER A 640 11.96 22.87 2.51
C SER A 640 13.32 22.26 2.20
N ASP A 641 13.45 20.94 2.33
CA ASP A 641 14.69 20.23 2.03
C ASP A 641 15.03 20.30 0.54
N VAL A 642 13.99 20.25 -0.31
CA VAL A 642 14.13 20.47 -1.75
C VAL A 642 14.63 21.88 -2.07
N GLU A 643 14.19 22.91 -1.34
CA GLU A 643 14.69 24.28 -1.55
C GLU A 643 16.18 24.41 -1.18
N VAL A 644 16.60 23.78 -0.07
CA VAL A 644 18.02 23.73 0.33
C VAL A 644 18.84 23.03 -0.75
N ALA A 645 18.40 21.86 -1.20
CA ALA A 645 19.04 21.11 -2.28
C ALA A 645 19.05 21.88 -3.61
N ALA A 646 18.01 22.67 -3.89
CA ALA A 646 17.94 23.52 -5.07
C ALA A 646 19.01 24.62 -5.03
N GLN A 647 19.25 25.25 -3.88
CA GLN A 647 20.32 26.25 -3.73
C GLN A 647 21.70 25.65 -4.00
N GLU A 648 21.96 24.43 -3.51
CA GLU A 648 23.20 23.71 -3.81
C GLU A 648 23.28 23.31 -5.29
N THR A 649 22.14 22.99 -5.90
CA THR A 649 22.03 22.71 -7.35
C THR A 649 22.44 23.91 -8.20
N LEU A 650 22.16 25.14 -7.77
CA LEU A 650 22.62 26.34 -8.48
C LEU A 650 24.15 26.45 -8.52
N THR A 651 24.86 25.85 -7.56
CA THR A 651 26.32 25.81 -7.52
C THR A 651 26.85 24.59 -8.29
N SER A 652 26.38 23.39 -7.96
CA SER A 652 26.85 22.12 -8.54
C SER A 652 26.54 21.97 -10.04
N ALA A 653 25.47 22.60 -10.55
CA ALA A 653 25.12 22.60 -11.97
C ALA A 653 25.52 23.88 -12.74
N ASP A 654 26.34 24.76 -12.16
CA ASP A 654 26.76 26.05 -12.72
C ASP A 654 27.25 25.93 -14.18
N GLY A 655 28.10 24.94 -14.48
CA GLY A 655 28.66 24.76 -15.83
C GLY A 655 27.58 24.55 -16.90
N HIS A 656 26.52 23.81 -16.60
CA HIS A 656 25.44 23.56 -17.56
C HIS A 656 24.50 24.76 -17.68
N MET A 657 24.14 25.40 -16.57
CA MET A 657 23.29 26.61 -16.59
C MET A 657 23.99 27.76 -17.31
N ARG A 658 25.30 27.94 -17.10
CA ARG A 658 26.13 28.89 -17.84
C ARG A 658 26.16 28.59 -19.33
N PHE A 659 26.25 27.31 -19.73
CA PHE A 659 26.16 26.92 -21.13
C PHE A 659 24.80 27.30 -21.74
N MET A 660 23.69 27.03 -21.03
CA MET A 660 22.34 27.42 -21.47
C MET A 660 22.23 28.94 -21.62
N PHE A 661 22.70 29.71 -20.63
CA PHE A 661 22.69 31.18 -20.67
C PHE A 661 23.54 31.73 -21.82
N LYS A 662 24.78 31.27 -22.00
CA LYS A 662 25.66 31.66 -23.12
C LYS A 662 25.14 31.24 -24.49
N SER A 663 24.16 30.33 -24.53
CA SER A 663 23.50 29.98 -25.78
C SER A 663 22.70 31.17 -26.34
N ALA A 664 22.32 32.15 -25.51
CA ALA A 664 21.90 33.47 -25.96
C ALA A 664 23.11 34.19 -26.58
N ARG A 665 23.13 34.23 -27.92
CA ARG A 665 24.31 34.53 -28.75
C ARG A 665 24.80 35.98 -28.68
N SER A 666 23.99 36.90 -28.14
CA SER A 666 24.31 38.31 -28.02
C SER A 666 24.11 38.82 -26.60
N ASN A 667 24.86 39.85 -26.24
CA ASN A 667 24.69 40.54 -24.94
C ASN A 667 23.27 41.09 -24.78
N ALA A 668 22.62 41.51 -25.86
CA ALA A 668 21.25 42.00 -25.80
C ALA A 668 20.23 40.89 -25.48
N TRP A 669 20.40 39.68 -26.04
CA TRP A 669 19.54 38.53 -25.70
C TRP A 669 19.77 38.09 -24.25
N GLN A 670 21.01 38.16 -23.78
CA GLN A 670 21.37 37.90 -22.40
C GLN A 670 20.74 38.94 -21.46
N ALA A 671 20.75 40.23 -21.81
CA ALA A 671 20.09 41.28 -21.05
C ALA A 671 18.56 41.07 -20.95
N VAL A 672 17.93 40.58 -22.03
CA VAL A 672 16.50 40.18 -21.99
C VAL A 672 16.26 39.03 -21.02
N LEU A 673 17.10 37.99 -21.03
CA LEU A 673 16.98 36.89 -20.07
C LEU A 673 17.18 37.35 -18.61
N VAL A 674 18.17 38.22 -18.35
CA VAL A 674 18.41 38.79 -17.02
C VAL A 674 17.23 39.66 -16.58
N TYR A 675 16.67 40.46 -17.48
CA TYR A 675 15.45 41.23 -17.22
C TYR A 675 14.27 40.32 -16.85
N MET A 676 14.00 39.28 -17.65
CA MET A 676 12.94 38.32 -17.35
C MET A 676 13.16 37.65 -15.99
N ALA A 677 14.39 37.24 -15.68
CA ALA A 677 14.71 36.57 -14.42
C ALA A 677 14.60 37.50 -13.20
N SER A 678 14.92 38.78 -13.35
CA SER A 678 14.76 39.79 -12.29
C SER A 678 13.30 40.15 -12.02
N ARG A 679 12.43 40.14 -13.05
CA ARG A 679 11.00 40.47 -12.92
C ARG A 679 10.16 39.29 -12.43
N LEU A 680 10.47 38.08 -12.87
CA LEU A 680 9.74 36.87 -12.50
C LEU A 680 10.25 36.35 -11.16
N LEU A 681 9.53 36.63 -10.06
CA LEU A 681 9.84 36.09 -8.74
C LEU A 681 9.42 34.61 -8.61
N GLN A 682 8.35 34.23 -9.32
CA GLN A 682 7.79 32.89 -9.42
C GLN A 682 7.87 32.38 -10.87
N PRO A 683 7.66 31.07 -11.13
CA PRO A 683 7.64 30.49 -12.48
C PRO A 683 6.39 30.92 -13.26
N GLU A 684 6.24 32.22 -13.50
CA GLU A 684 5.17 32.84 -14.29
C GLU A 684 5.66 33.18 -15.72
N ALA A 685 4.95 34.06 -16.42
CA ALA A 685 5.32 34.52 -17.76
C ALA A 685 4.97 35.99 -17.95
N LEU A 686 5.85 36.74 -18.61
CA LEU A 686 5.68 38.16 -18.93
C LEU A 686 5.00 38.34 -20.30
N PRO A 687 4.07 39.28 -20.44
CA PRO A 687 3.57 39.69 -21.75
C PRO A 687 4.69 40.17 -22.68
N GLY A 688 4.62 39.84 -23.96
CA GLY A 688 5.64 40.26 -24.95
C GLY A 688 5.89 41.76 -25.00
N HIS A 689 4.83 42.58 -24.86
CA HIS A 689 4.94 44.03 -24.88
C HIS A 689 5.76 44.61 -23.72
N GLU A 690 5.83 43.94 -22.55
CA GLU A 690 6.69 44.38 -21.45
C GLU A 690 8.18 44.19 -21.80
N ILE A 691 8.50 43.10 -22.50
CA ILE A 691 9.86 42.83 -22.98
C ILE A 691 10.25 43.82 -24.08
N GLU A 692 9.32 44.12 -25.01
CA GLU A 692 9.51 45.15 -26.04
C GLU A 692 9.79 46.52 -25.41
N GLN A 693 8.97 46.94 -24.44
CA GLN A 693 9.17 48.21 -23.72
C GLN A 693 10.52 48.27 -22.99
N PHE A 694 10.99 47.15 -22.43
CA PHE A 694 12.32 47.07 -21.81
C PHE A 694 13.43 47.31 -22.84
N VAL A 695 13.38 46.62 -23.98
CA VAL A 695 14.36 46.76 -25.07
C VAL A 695 14.39 48.21 -25.59
N GLU A 696 13.22 48.83 -25.80
CA GLU A 696 13.10 50.22 -26.26
C GLU A 696 13.61 51.23 -25.23
N ARG A 697 13.16 51.11 -23.97
CA ARG A 697 13.53 52.04 -22.89
C ARG A 697 15.03 52.07 -22.66
N HIS A 698 15.69 50.92 -22.75
CA HIS A 698 17.13 50.79 -22.55
C HIS A 698 17.95 50.85 -23.85
N ARG A 699 17.32 51.14 -24.99
CA ARG A 699 17.98 51.29 -26.31
C ARG A 699 18.91 50.12 -26.64
N LEU A 700 18.45 48.89 -26.38
CA LEU A 700 19.26 47.71 -26.71
C LEU A 700 19.33 47.54 -28.24
N PRO A 701 20.47 47.08 -28.81
CA PRO A 701 20.68 46.99 -30.25
C PRO A 701 19.98 45.75 -30.85
N VAL A 702 18.66 45.67 -30.71
CA VAL A 702 17.81 44.57 -31.19
C VAL A 702 16.50 45.15 -31.70
N SER A 703 16.18 44.91 -32.96
CA SER A 703 14.89 45.27 -33.55
C SER A 703 13.76 44.37 -33.04
N ARG A 704 12.50 44.81 -33.21
CA ARG A 704 11.34 44.01 -32.83
C ARG A 704 11.30 42.62 -33.48
N ILE A 705 11.65 42.53 -34.76
CA ILE A 705 11.69 41.28 -35.52
C ILE A 705 12.79 40.36 -34.96
N GLU A 706 13.97 40.91 -34.69
CA GLU A 706 15.07 40.14 -34.09
C GLU A 706 14.74 39.67 -32.68
N LEU A 707 14.02 40.46 -31.88
CA LEU A 707 13.58 40.07 -30.54
C LEU A 707 12.58 38.89 -30.61
N GLU A 708 11.59 38.95 -31.49
CA GLU A 708 10.67 37.83 -31.68
C GLU A 708 11.39 36.56 -32.11
N GLN A 709 12.33 36.67 -33.05
CA GLN A 709 13.13 35.54 -33.50
C GLN A 709 14.01 35.01 -32.35
N ALA A 710 14.62 35.89 -31.56
CA ALA A 710 15.42 35.53 -30.39
C ALA A 710 14.62 34.72 -29.38
N LEU A 711 13.41 35.18 -29.04
CA LEU A 711 12.54 34.49 -28.07
C LEU A 711 12.07 33.13 -28.59
N ARG A 712 11.80 32.99 -29.90
CA ARG A 712 11.52 31.69 -30.53
C ARG A 712 12.74 30.78 -30.48
N GLU A 713 13.93 31.28 -30.79
CA GLU A 713 15.16 30.48 -30.72
C GLU A 713 15.51 30.02 -29.31
N LEU A 714 15.23 30.86 -28.30
CA LEU A 714 15.39 30.48 -26.89
C LEU A 714 14.35 29.44 -26.47
N ALA A 715 13.16 29.45 -27.09
CA ALA A 715 12.14 28.43 -26.86
C ALA A 715 12.48 27.09 -27.53
N ASP A 716 12.99 27.10 -28.76
CA ASP A 716 13.50 25.90 -29.44
C ASP A 716 14.66 25.22 -28.66
N ARG A 717 15.34 25.99 -27.81
CA ARG A 717 16.42 25.52 -26.93
C ARG A 717 15.96 25.15 -25.52
N ASP A 718 14.65 25.08 -25.30
CA ASP A 718 14.06 24.74 -24.00
C ASP A 718 14.46 25.69 -22.84
N ILE A 719 14.88 26.93 -23.14
CA ILE A 719 15.21 27.94 -22.12
C ILE A 719 13.95 28.74 -21.77
N VAL A 720 13.24 29.20 -22.80
CA VAL A 720 12.03 30.02 -22.67
C VAL A 720 10.81 29.16 -23.02
N ARG A 721 9.70 29.38 -22.32
CA ARG A 721 8.39 28.85 -22.71
C ARG A 721 7.55 29.97 -23.29
N ILE A 722 6.82 29.68 -24.36
CA ILE A 722 5.88 30.61 -25.00
C ILE A 722 4.46 30.11 -24.72
N GLN A 723 3.61 30.97 -24.19
CA GLN A 723 2.21 30.68 -23.88
C GLN A 723 1.29 31.70 -24.55
N GLY A 724 0.07 31.31 -24.88
CA GLY A 724 -0.94 32.20 -25.49
C GLY A 724 -0.89 32.25 -27.02
N THR A 725 -1.88 32.92 -27.60
CA THR A 725 -2.07 33.05 -29.06
C THR A 725 -1.23 34.17 -29.67
N MET A 726 -1.12 34.19 -31.01
CA MET A 726 -0.48 35.30 -31.76
C MET A 726 -1.05 36.65 -31.29
N GLY A 727 -0.18 37.58 -30.87
CA GLY A 727 -0.56 38.90 -30.35
C GLY A 727 -0.76 39.00 -28.82
N GLN A 728 -0.98 37.88 -28.12
CA GLN A 728 -1.08 37.82 -26.65
C GLN A 728 -0.05 36.86 -26.02
N ARG A 729 1.11 36.69 -26.69
CA ARG A 729 2.16 35.78 -26.23
C ARG A 729 2.73 36.24 -24.90
N ARG A 730 2.86 35.29 -23.98
CA ARG A 730 3.57 35.41 -22.71
C ARG A 730 4.82 34.55 -22.74
N TYR A 731 5.89 35.05 -22.16
CA TYR A 731 7.21 34.44 -22.15
C TYR A 731 7.67 34.20 -20.71
N GLY A 732 7.97 32.96 -20.37
CA GLY A 732 8.52 32.58 -19.07
C GLY A 732 9.76 31.71 -19.24
N PHE A 733 10.42 31.38 -18.14
CA PHE A 733 11.44 30.34 -18.17
C PHE A 733 10.78 28.97 -18.23
N LYS A 734 11.34 28.07 -19.04
CA LYS A 734 10.91 26.67 -19.05
C LYS A 734 11.40 25.95 -17.80
N ILE A 735 12.68 26.16 -17.42
CA ILE A 735 13.31 25.57 -16.24
C ILE A 735 13.49 26.64 -15.17
N ASP A 736 12.87 26.48 -14.00
CA ASP A 736 12.90 27.48 -12.94
C ASP A 736 14.29 27.63 -12.30
N LEU A 737 15.04 26.54 -12.17
CA LEU A 737 16.43 26.58 -11.68
C LEU A 737 17.32 27.50 -12.53
N VAL A 738 17.12 27.55 -13.85
CA VAL A 738 17.88 28.45 -14.74
C VAL A 738 17.53 29.91 -14.44
N ARG A 739 16.25 30.22 -14.21
CA ARG A 739 15.80 31.57 -13.80
C ARG A 739 16.48 31.99 -12.49
N GLN A 740 16.43 31.12 -11.47
CA GLN A 740 17.02 31.39 -10.17
C GLN A 740 18.55 31.58 -10.26
N TRP A 741 19.23 30.74 -11.05
CA TRP A 741 20.66 30.86 -11.29
C TRP A 741 21.03 32.17 -11.98
N ILE A 742 20.28 32.60 -13.00
CA ILE A 742 20.52 33.91 -13.64
C ILE A 742 20.37 35.04 -12.62
N ARG A 743 19.31 35.00 -11.80
CA ARG A 743 19.06 36.03 -10.78
C ARG A 743 20.13 36.08 -9.70
N ARG A 744 20.73 34.93 -9.36
CA ARG A 744 21.84 34.82 -8.38
C ARG A 744 23.15 35.38 -8.93
N ASN A 745 23.43 35.20 -10.23
CA ASN A 745 24.75 35.43 -10.80
C ASN A 745 24.89 36.70 -11.66
N TYR A 746 23.78 37.30 -12.10
CA TYR A 746 23.81 38.44 -13.01
C TYR A 746 23.01 39.63 -12.46
N ASP A 747 23.65 40.79 -12.47
CA ASP A 747 23.02 42.08 -12.22
C ASP A 747 22.43 42.67 -13.51
N LEU A 748 21.23 43.25 -13.40
CA LEU A 748 20.50 43.79 -14.55
C LEU A 748 21.19 45.02 -15.14
N GLN A 749 21.73 45.92 -14.32
CA GLN A 749 22.39 47.13 -14.82
C GLN A 749 23.65 46.78 -15.60
N SER A 750 24.43 45.83 -15.09
CA SER A 750 25.63 45.30 -15.73
C SER A 750 25.30 44.64 -17.08
N ALA A 751 24.22 43.85 -17.14
CA ALA A 751 23.77 43.21 -18.37
C ALA A 751 23.30 44.24 -19.42
N ILE A 752 22.59 45.30 -19.00
CA ILE A 752 22.18 46.41 -19.88
C ILE A 752 23.41 47.14 -20.43
N ALA A 753 24.39 47.47 -19.58
CA ALA A 753 25.60 48.15 -19.99
C ALA A 753 26.41 47.34 -21.02
N LEU A 754 26.54 46.03 -20.82
CA LEU A 754 27.20 45.12 -21.77
C LEU A 754 26.45 44.98 -23.10
N ALA A 755 25.11 45.04 -23.06
CA ALA A 755 24.29 45.02 -24.27
C ALA A 755 24.42 46.32 -25.07
N GLN A 756 24.50 47.47 -24.39
CA GLN A 756 24.68 48.79 -25.02
C GLN A 756 26.10 48.99 -25.57
N SER A 757 27.14 48.47 -24.90
CA SER A 757 28.52 48.62 -25.35
C SER A 757 28.85 47.79 -26.60
N ALA A 758 28.17 46.66 -26.80
CA ALA A 758 28.31 45.82 -27.99
C ALA A 758 27.91 46.54 -29.30
N SER A 759 27.16 47.66 -29.20
CA SER A 759 26.81 48.52 -30.34
C SER A 759 28.01 49.26 -30.92
N TYR A 760 29.02 49.59 -30.10
CA TYR A 760 30.14 50.46 -30.50
C TYR A 760 31.26 49.74 -31.27
N ILE A 761 31.25 48.41 -31.32
CA ILE A 761 32.29 47.62 -32.01
C ILE A 761 31.91 47.33 -33.47
N ARG A 762 30.65 47.53 -33.87
CA ARG A 762 30.19 47.26 -35.25
C ARG A 762 30.42 48.40 -36.26
N GLU A 763 30.94 49.55 -35.84
CA GLU A 763 31.29 50.69 -36.71
C GLU A 763 32.81 50.91 -36.88
N GLY A 764 33.63 49.86 -36.72
CA GLY A 764 35.08 49.89 -36.90
C GLY A 764 35.57 49.11 -38.11
#